data_AF-A0A814MUA2-F1
#
_entry.id   AF-A0A814MUA2-F1
#
_cell.length_a   1.000
_cell.length_b   1.000
_cell.length_c   1.000
_cell.angle_alpha   90.00
_cell.angle_beta   90.00
_cell.angle_gamma   90.00
#
_symmetry.space_group_name_H-M   'P 1'
#
loop_
_entity.id
_entity.type
_entity.pdbx_description
1 polymer ?
#
loop_
_entity_poly.entity_id
_entity_poly.type
_entity_poly.pdbx_seq_one_letter_code
_entity_poly.pdbx_strand_id
1 'polypeptide(L)'
;MTDSEQSLLQSTENRIKHRAVVIGGGWSGLYALKYLLGEGLDAHLYENRSHIGGIWCFNENENVGGVYKTTHVTSSKTFLHASDFPIPKSYGEFPSHEEILAYLHSYADHFKLWPNIHLDFELIKIEPQWRLTFANQSEIVHCDYLVICSGQHQHPNDPRDAHPFDQFTGTISHSISYKHPYQEQFMNKRVLVVGGGETGSDLAVELSATVAKRVYMSIREGQWFQARVLGQQPADIMYTMLMRLFGYYNNILVRCWKRMFFVPMWGSGGTGVPEWNPTVPFLHGFINKSREVVDFIALNRVIPKRGITSINQQLITFDKDENPVEIDHILLCTGYKWIHPFFSHSDIHNLYKLVFASGVNGTLAFVGTARPVFGSIPAMAELQARWVAAVFAGRCQLPSEKVMAQRRQAYWTRHARLYPHDHHRLRQLVNLFEYSDVIGDELGVRVSLFYLFFRHPSVWFRIYCRSPWSPFLFRIGRYSTAEEKLAYQRHMDNTNGEAYFQYDTYEEFRQERLKLNYNSTLKLWYSLPNGLPAIDNQLVRRQTTRQQRARVRNMKFFAFYCTLLKKTFLRKRIQSKGFRLWNETLNVPAVKDESLYGIYQSMGRITSEFLQKGQRYDPTISHEELFKAGRTVWFMIAFQMQLNLPLVLTDSIFGYNMLYPYTDDLVDCNDITREAKKDFAKVFHDRLLFGESTYDPTSHFDGKQSDSTQLNLPTSLQPHANRVVKIFDMVKFIENDWKRGGEYEGVYMSLATIHESQMKSTLQHARTEDNYA
;
A
#
# COMPACT_ATOMS: atom_id res chain seq x y z
N MET A 1 -40.22 -17.42 -38.60
CA MET A 1 -38.75 -17.37 -38.51
C MET A 1 -38.23 -17.26 -39.92
N THR A 2 -37.44 -16.23 -40.21
CA THR A 2 -36.86 -16.04 -41.54
C THR A 2 -35.72 -17.03 -41.79
N ASP A 3 -35.39 -17.35 -43.04
CA ASP A 3 -34.25 -18.22 -43.38
C ASP A 3 -32.92 -17.71 -42.80
N SER A 4 -32.82 -16.40 -42.54
CA SER A 4 -31.69 -15.79 -41.83
C SER A 4 -31.64 -16.14 -40.33
N GLU A 5 -32.79 -16.27 -39.67
CA GLU A 5 -32.88 -16.67 -38.25
C GLU A 5 -32.61 -18.17 -38.10
N GLN A 6 -33.08 -19.00 -39.03
CA GLN A 6 -32.75 -20.43 -39.06
C GLN A 6 -31.28 -20.67 -39.41
N SER A 7 -30.68 -19.88 -40.31
CA SER A 7 -29.24 -19.92 -40.62
C SER A 7 -28.38 -19.48 -39.43
N LEU A 8 -28.80 -18.46 -38.67
CA LEU A 8 -28.12 -18.04 -37.44
C LEU A 8 -28.23 -19.11 -36.34
N LEU A 9 -29.40 -19.72 -36.16
CA LEU A 9 -29.61 -20.81 -35.20
C LEU A 9 -28.84 -22.09 -35.58
N GLN A 10 -28.82 -22.47 -36.86
CA GLN A 10 -27.98 -23.57 -37.36
C GLN A 10 -26.48 -23.25 -37.24
N SER A 11 -26.06 -21.99 -37.42
CA SER A 11 -24.65 -21.60 -37.25
C SER A 11 -24.18 -21.64 -35.79
N THR A 12 -25.09 -21.46 -34.83
CA THR A 12 -24.81 -21.60 -33.40
C THR A 12 -24.84 -23.05 -32.91
N GLU A 13 -25.65 -23.92 -33.53
CA GLU A 13 -25.71 -25.35 -33.18
C GLU A 13 -24.55 -26.18 -33.76
N ASN A 14 -23.86 -25.69 -34.81
CA ASN A 14 -22.76 -26.40 -35.49
C ASN A 14 -21.33 -25.87 -35.21
N ARG A 15 -21.12 -25.03 -34.19
CA ARG A 15 -19.74 -24.81 -33.71
C ARG A 15 -19.29 -26.06 -32.99
N ILE A 16 -18.36 -26.81 -33.57
CA ILE A 16 -17.60 -27.85 -32.86
C ILE A 16 -17.09 -27.19 -31.58
N LYS A 17 -17.66 -27.59 -30.42
CA LYS A 17 -17.17 -27.09 -29.14
C LYS A 17 -15.79 -27.67 -28.93
N HIS A 18 -14.77 -26.83 -29.05
CA HIS A 18 -13.41 -27.25 -28.75
C HIS A 18 -13.32 -27.76 -27.32
N ARG A 19 -12.71 -28.94 -27.15
CA ARG A 19 -12.63 -29.60 -25.85
C ARG A 19 -11.45 -29.05 -25.07
N ALA A 20 -11.71 -28.57 -23.86
CA ALA A 20 -10.69 -28.06 -22.95
C ALA A 20 -10.58 -28.94 -21.70
N VAL A 21 -9.36 -29.29 -21.31
CA VAL A 21 -9.10 -30.09 -20.10
C VAL A 21 -8.34 -29.27 -19.08
N VAL A 22 -8.83 -29.27 -17.85
CA VAL A 22 -8.23 -28.61 -16.69
C VAL A 22 -7.70 -29.66 -15.71
N ILE A 23 -6.45 -29.53 -15.28
CA ILE A 23 -5.82 -30.48 -14.35
C ILE A 23 -5.64 -29.85 -12.98
N GLY A 24 -6.35 -30.36 -11.98
CA GLY A 24 -6.34 -29.90 -10.58
C GLY A 24 -7.58 -29.08 -10.21
N GLY A 25 -8.24 -29.46 -9.11
CA GLY A 25 -9.48 -28.93 -8.54
C GLY A 25 -9.28 -27.91 -7.41
N GLY A 26 -8.14 -27.23 -7.36
CA GLY A 26 -7.92 -26.08 -6.49
C GLY A 26 -8.54 -24.79 -7.04
N TRP A 27 -8.25 -23.65 -6.42
CA TRP A 27 -8.76 -22.33 -6.84
C TRP A 27 -8.54 -22.03 -8.32
N SER A 28 -7.31 -22.21 -8.80
CA SER A 28 -6.96 -21.99 -10.21
C SER A 28 -7.78 -22.85 -11.16
N GLY A 29 -8.03 -24.11 -10.80
CA GLY A 29 -8.81 -25.05 -11.58
C GLY A 29 -10.27 -24.67 -11.68
N LEU A 30 -10.89 -24.36 -10.54
CA LEU A 30 -12.28 -23.93 -10.49
C LEU A 30 -12.51 -22.62 -11.27
N TYR A 31 -11.57 -21.67 -11.17
CA TYR A 31 -11.61 -20.45 -11.97
C TYR A 31 -11.45 -20.75 -13.47
N ALA A 32 -10.47 -21.56 -13.86
CA ALA A 32 -10.28 -21.95 -15.24
C ALA A 32 -11.53 -22.64 -15.81
N LEU A 33 -12.08 -23.63 -15.11
CA LEU A 33 -13.27 -24.37 -15.53
C LEU A 33 -14.47 -23.43 -15.75
N LYS A 34 -14.77 -22.57 -14.77
CA LYS A 34 -15.86 -21.61 -14.87
C LYS A 34 -15.73 -20.72 -16.11
N TYR A 35 -14.57 -20.10 -16.31
CA TYR A 35 -14.41 -19.17 -17.43
C TYR A 35 -14.38 -19.88 -18.78
N LEU A 36 -13.81 -21.09 -18.88
CA LEU A 36 -13.86 -21.89 -20.10
C LEU A 36 -15.31 -22.25 -20.48
N LEU A 37 -16.11 -22.72 -19.52
CA LEU A 37 -17.54 -22.99 -19.70
C LEU A 37 -18.31 -21.72 -20.07
N GLY A 38 -17.98 -20.58 -19.43
CA GLY A 38 -18.59 -19.28 -19.70
C GLY A 38 -18.34 -18.76 -21.12
N GLU A 39 -17.23 -19.16 -21.76
CA GLU A 39 -16.95 -18.87 -23.17
C GLU A 39 -17.54 -19.92 -24.15
N GLY A 40 -18.26 -20.92 -23.63
CA GLY A 40 -18.94 -21.94 -24.43
C GLY A 40 -18.08 -23.13 -24.86
N LEU A 41 -16.89 -23.30 -24.30
CA LEU A 41 -16.02 -24.46 -24.55
C LEU A 41 -16.58 -25.72 -23.85
N ASP A 42 -16.28 -26.89 -24.41
CA ASP A 42 -16.54 -28.19 -23.75
C ASP A 42 -15.42 -28.49 -22.74
N ALA A 43 -15.57 -27.95 -21.53
CA ALA A 43 -14.51 -27.95 -20.53
C ALA A 43 -14.75 -29.00 -19.44
N HIS A 44 -13.71 -29.76 -19.10
CA HIS A 44 -13.72 -30.74 -18.01
C HIS A 44 -12.51 -30.59 -17.11
N LEU A 45 -12.73 -30.69 -15.79
CA LEU A 45 -11.70 -30.67 -14.79
C LEU A 45 -11.46 -32.07 -14.25
N TYR A 46 -10.20 -32.48 -14.14
CA TYR A 46 -9.79 -33.72 -13.50
C TYR A 46 -8.94 -33.41 -12.27
N GLU A 47 -9.33 -33.96 -11.13
CA GLU A 47 -8.69 -33.80 -9.82
C GLU A 47 -8.26 -35.18 -9.32
N ASN A 48 -7.04 -35.29 -8.79
CA ASN A 48 -6.50 -36.57 -8.35
C ASN A 48 -7.04 -37.01 -6.99
N ARG A 49 -7.56 -36.07 -6.19
CA ARG A 49 -8.21 -36.34 -4.90
C ARG A 49 -9.69 -36.63 -5.07
N SER A 50 -10.28 -37.21 -4.03
CA SER A 50 -11.72 -37.45 -3.89
C SER A 50 -12.54 -36.19 -3.55
N HIS A 51 -11.91 -35.02 -3.59
CA HIS A 51 -12.52 -33.73 -3.23
C HIS A 51 -11.81 -32.58 -3.96
N ILE A 52 -12.54 -31.48 -4.17
CA ILE A 52 -11.97 -30.21 -4.63
C ILE A 52 -11.26 -29.49 -3.47
N GLY A 53 -10.59 -28.37 -3.79
CA GLY A 53 -9.95 -27.50 -2.81
C GLY A 53 -8.43 -27.54 -2.84
N GLY A 54 -7.85 -28.59 -3.43
CA GLY A 54 -6.40 -28.75 -3.57
C GLY A 54 -5.71 -28.69 -2.21
N ILE A 55 -4.73 -27.79 -2.06
CA ILE A 55 -3.93 -27.68 -0.83
C ILE A 55 -4.77 -27.36 0.42
N TRP A 56 -5.94 -26.72 0.25
CA TRP A 56 -6.78 -26.24 1.36
C TRP A 56 -7.64 -27.34 1.98
N CYS A 57 -7.76 -28.49 1.34
CA CYS A 57 -8.37 -29.65 1.96
C CYS A 57 -7.34 -30.34 2.86
N PHE A 58 -7.54 -30.18 4.17
CA PHE A 58 -6.71 -30.80 5.19
C PHE A 58 -6.83 -32.33 5.10
N ASN A 59 -5.70 -33.02 5.31
CA ASN A 59 -5.62 -34.46 5.36
C ASN A 59 -4.68 -34.87 6.48
N GLU A 60 -5.14 -35.76 7.36
CA GLU A 60 -4.38 -36.27 8.50
C GLU A 60 -3.18 -37.13 8.08
N ASN A 61 -3.22 -37.74 6.88
CA ASN A 61 -2.13 -38.56 6.37
C ASN A 61 -0.89 -37.71 6.06
N GLU A 62 0.21 -37.96 6.77
CA GLU A 62 1.49 -37.25 6.64
C GLU A 62 2.15 -37.38 5.26
N ASN A 63 1.76 -38.39 4.47
CA ASN A 63 2.25 -38.60 3.11
C ASN A 63 1.51 -37.74 2.07
N VAL A 64 0.39 -37.12 2.45
CA VAL A 64 -0.42 -36.29 1.58
C VAL A 64 -0.15 -34.82 1.91
N GLY A 65 0.46 -34.09 0.97
CA GLY A 65 0.73 -32.66 1.16
C GLY A 65 -0.52 -31.79 1.27
N GLY A 66 -0.36 -30.57 1.77
CA GLY A 66 -1.44 -29.61 1.95
C GLY A 66 -1.23 -28.73 3.18
N VAL A 67 -2.31 -28.14 3.65
CA VAL A 67 -2.36 -27.39 4.91
C VAL A 67 -2.28 -28.30 6.15
N TYR A 68 -1.89 -27.71 7.28
CA TYR A 68 -2.00 -28.29 8.62
C TYR A 68 -3.23 -27.73 9.35
N LYS A 69 -3.65 -28.38 10.43
CA LYS A 69 -4.97 -28.18 11.07
C LYS A 69 -5.25 -26.76 11.55
N THR A 70 -4.22 -25.99 11.87
CA THR A 70 -4.33 -24.61 12.37
C THR A 70 -4.08 -23.55 11.29
N THR A 71 -3.97 -23.97 10.02
CA THR A 71 -3.64 -23.07 8.92
C THR A 71 -4.71 -22.01 8.72
N HIS A 72 -4.28 -20.75 8.72
CA HIS A 72 -5.04 -19.60 8.26
C HIS A 72 -4.33 -18.97 7.06
N VAL A 73 -5.09 -18.27 6.23
CA VAL A 73 -4.51 -17.50 5.13
C VAL A 73 -3.62 -16.37 5.66
N THR A 74 -2.56 -16.03 4.92
CA THR A 74 -1.64 -14.94 5.31
C THR A 74 -2.02 -13.58 4.75
N SER A 75 -3.04 -13.52 3.89
CA SER A 75 -3.56 -12.29 3.28
C SER A 75 -5.03 -12.14 3.61
N SER A 76 -5.48 -10.90 3.72
CA SER A 76 -6.87 -10.58 4.02
C SER A 76 -7.82 -11.11 2.97
N LYS A 77 -9.07 -11.36 3.36
CA LYS A 77 -10.14 -11.83 2.45
C LYS A 77 -10.33 -10.95 1.22
N THR A 78 -9.96 -9.67 1.30
CA THR A 78 -9.95 -8.72 0.18
C THR A 78 -9.09 -9.16 -1.01
N PHE A 79 -7.98 -9.88 -0.78
CA PHE A 79 -7.10 -10.41 -1.83
C PHE A 79 -7.46 -11.83 -2.30
N LEU A 80 -8.45 -12.43 -1.65
CA LEU A 80 -8.80 -13.83 -1.80
C LEU A 80 -10.09 -14.00 -2.59
N HIS A 81 -11.16 -13.25 -2.33
CA HIS A 81 -12.40 -13.48 -3.07
C HIS A 81 -12.27 -13.41 -4.61
N ALA A 82 -13.16 -14.10 -5.32
CA ALA A 82 -13.26 -13.93 -6.76
C ALA A 82 -13.91 -12.57 -7.06
N SER A 83 -13.56 -11.99 -8.20
CA SER A 83 -14.09 -10.68 -8.63
C SER A 83 -15.61 -10.64 -8.85
N ASP A 84 -16.30 -11.78 -8.86
CA ASP A 84 -17.76 -11.88 -8.91
C ASP A 84 -18.38 -12.79 -7.84
N PHE A 85 -17.60 -13.22 -6.86
CA PHE A 85 -18.07 -14.05 -5.75
C PHE A 85 -17.31 -13.67 -4.46
N PRO A 86 -17.84 -12.72 -3.66
CA PRO A 86 -17.18 -12.27 -2.43
C PRO A 86 -17.10 -13.40 -1.40
N ILE A 87 -16.05 -13.37 -0.58
CA ILE A 87 -15.97 -14.21 0.61
C ILE A 87 -17.03 -13.71 1.62
N PRO A 88 -17.76 -14.62 2.32
CA PRO A 88 -18.78 -14.23 3.29
C PRO A 88 -18.29 -13.23 4.34
N LYS A 89 -19.15 -12.26 4.68
CA LYS A 89 -18.84 -11.26 5.73
C LYS A 89 -18.65 -11.90 7.11
N SER A 90 -19.30 -13.05 7.36
CA SER A 90 -19.21 -13.83 8.60
C SER A 90 -17.82 -14.43 8.85
N TYR A 91 -17.00 -14.59 7.81
CA TYR A 91 -15.65 -15.12 7.98
C TYR A 91 -14.72 -14.07 8.57
N GLY A 92 -13.76 -14.55 9.36
CA GLY A 92 -12.66 -13.73 9.85
C GLY A 92 -11.90 -13.05 8.72
N GLU A 93 -11.13 -12.01 9.05
CA GLU A 93 -10.39 -11.25 8.04
C GLU A 93 -9.27 -12.08 7.38
N PHE A 94 -8.74 -13.06 8.13
CA PHE A 94 -7.83 -14.09 7.66
C PHE A 94 -8.50 -15.46 7.86
N PRO A 95 -9.35 -15.92 6.93
CA PRO A 95 -10.07 -17.19 7.09
C PRO A 95 -9.15 -18.41 7.29
N SER A 96 -9.66 -19.37 8.05
CA SER A 96 -9.08 -20.70 8.23
C SER A 96 -9.14 -21.53 6.93
N HIS A 97 -8.35 -22.60 6.86
CA HIS A 97 -8.40 -23.50 5.70
C HIS A 97 -9.79 -24.15 5.50
N GLU A 98 -10.54 -24.41 6.58
CA GLU A 98 -11.90 -24.99 6.53
C GLU A 98 -12.88 -24.01 5.89
N GLU A 99 -12.84 -22.74 6.31
CA GLU A 99 -13.64 -21.66 5.73
C GLU A 99 -13.32 -21.47 4.24
N ILE A 100 -12.04 -21.53 3.86
CA ILE A 100 -11.60 -21.47 2.46
C ILE A 100 -12.13 -22.67 1.65
N LEU A 101 -12.07 -23.88 2.21
CA LEU A 101 -12.63 -25.07 1.55
C LEU A 101 -14.14 -24.90 1.34
N ALA A 102 -14.88 -24.48 2.36
CA ALA A 102 -16.32 -24.24 2.27
C ALA A 102 -16.67 -23.15 1.23
N TYR A 103 -15.84 -22.09 1.13
CA TYR A 103 -15.99 -21.06 0.09
C TYR A 103 -15.83 -21.64 -1.32
N LEU A 104 -14.90 -22.58 -1.54
CA LEU A 104 -14.70 -23.21 -2.85
C LEU A 104 -15.82 -24.16 -3.25
N HIS A 105 -16.35 -24.92 -2.29
CA HIS A 105 -17.57 -25.71 -2.52
C HIS A 105 -18.73 -24.80 -2.90
N SER A 106 -18.95 -23.72 -2.13
CA SER A 106 -19.98 -22.73 -2.43
C SER A 106 -19.78 -22.08 -3.81
N TYR A 107 -18.54 -21.85 -4.23
CA TYR A 107 -18.21 -21.35 -5.56
C TYR A 107 -18.59 -22.34 -6.65
N ALA A 108 -18.22 -23.62 -6.49
CA ALA A 108 -18.56 -24.68 -7.44
C ALA A 108 -20.08 -24.90 -7.55
N ASP A 109 -20.81 -24.81 -6.43
CA ASP A 109 -22.27 -24.88 -6.39
C ASP A 109 -22.91 -23.68 -7.10
N HIS A 110 -22.48 -22.46 -6.75
CA HIS A 110 -23.04 -21.23 -7.29
C HIS A 110 -22.89 -21.14 -8.81
N PHE A 111 -21.72 -21.52 -9.34
CA PHE A 111 -21.44 -21.52 -10.77
C PHE A 111 -21.76 -22.86 -11.46
N LYS A 112 -22.39 -23.82 -10.75
CA LYS A 112 -22.84 -25.12 -11.26
C LYS A 112 -21.74 -25.92 -11.97
N LEU A 113 -20.55 -25.99 -11.36
CA LEU A 113 -19.36 -26.59 -11.98
C LEU A 113 -19.28 -28.11 -11.83
N TRP A 114 -19.97 -28.70 -10.85
CA TRP A 114 -19.89 -30.13 -10.52
C TRP A 114 -20.10 -31.11 -11.69
N PRO A 115 -21.03 -30.89 -12.64
CA PRO A 115 -21.19 -31.81 -13.77
C PRO A 115 -19.94 -31.96 -14.65
N ASN A 116 -19.00 -31.02 -14.56
CA ASN A 116 -17.77 -30.98 -15.34
C ASN A 116 -16.52 -31.27 -14.49
N ILE A 117 -16.68 -31.69 -13.23
CA ILE A 117 -15.59 -32.02 -12.31
C ILE A 117 -15.53 -33.54 -12.12
N HIS A 118 -14.36 -34.11 -12.39
CA HIS A 118 -14.07 -35.53 -12.27
C HIS A 118 -13.02 -35.73 -11.16
N LEU A 119 -13.42 -36.40 -10.08
CA LEU A 119 -12.58 -36.65 -8.90
C LEU A 119 -11.96 -38.06 -8.96
N ASP A 120 -10.86 -38.27 -8.25
CA ASP A 120 -10.10 -39.53 -8.24
C ASP A 120 -9.44 -39.88 -9.58
N PHE A 121 -9.07 -38.85 -10.36
CA PHE A 121 -8.37 -38.96 -11.64
C PHE A 121 -6.90 -38.56 -11.51
N GLU A 122 -6.04 -39.52 -11.19
CA GLU A 122 -4.59 -39.32 -11.15
C GLU A 122 -3.99 -39.29 -12.56
N LEU A 123 -3.49 -38.13 -12.99
CA LEU A 123 -2.83 -37.97 -14.27
C LEU A 123 -1.40 -38.56 -14.24
N ILE A 124 -1.15 -39.56 -15.07
CA ILE A 124 0.17 -40.21 -15.19
C ILE A 124 1.01 -39.56 -16.28
N LYS A 125 0.40 -39.30 -17.44
CA LYS A 125 1.16 -38.96 -18.66
C LYS A 125 0.36 -38.03 -19.57
N ILE A 126 1.07 -37.08 -20.17
CA ILE A 126 0.58 -36.26 -21.27
C ILE A 126 1.45 -36.51 -22.51
N GLU A 127 0.82 -36.95 -23.60
CA GLU A 127 1.45 -37.19 -24.90
C GLU A 127 1.13 -36.06 -25.90
N PRO A 128 1.84 -35.98 -27.05
CA PRO A 128 1.57 -34.98 -28.09
C PRO A 128 0.10 -34.94 -28.52
N GLN A 129 -0.36 -33.76 -28.96
CA GLN A 129 -1.78 -33.49 -29.26
C GLN A 129 -2.70 -33.64 -28.04
N TRP A 130 -2.18 -33.40 -26.85
CA TRP A 130 -2.91 -33.41 -25.58
C TRP A 130 -3.73 -34.69 -25.38
N ARG A 131 -3.02 -35.81 -25.41
CA ARG A 131 -3.53 -37.13 -25.05
C ARG A 131 -3.16 -37.41 -23.60
N LEU A 132 -4.16 -37.59 -22.74
CA LEU A 132 -3.97 -37.74 -21.30
C LEU A 132 -4.29 -39.17 -20.87
N THR A 133 -3.40 -39.74 -20.07
CA THR A 133 -3.58 -41.07 -19.45
C THR A 133 -3.71 -40.92 -17.95
N PHE A 134 -4.77 -41.48 -17.38
CA PHE A 134 -5.02 -41.49 -15.94
C PHE A 134 -4.82 -42.89 -15.36
N ALA A 135 -4.35 -42.98 -14.10
CA ALA A 135 -4.02 -44.25 -13.47
C ALA A 135 -5.18 -45.24 -13.40
N ASN A 136 -6.37 -44.71 -13.08
CA ASN A 136 -7.56 -45.52 -12.83
C ASN A 136 -8.46 -45.63 -14.07
N GLN A 137 -7.98 -45.22 -15.26
CA GLN A 137 -8.75 -45.24 -16.50
C GLN A 137 -7.96 -45.84 -17.64
N SER A 138 -8.59 -46.76 -18.37
CA SER A 138 -8.00 -47.37 -19.58
C SER A 138 -8.13 -46.47 -20.81
N GLU A 139 -9.10 -45.55 -20.81
CA GLU A 139 -9.36 -44.67 -21.94
C GLU A 139 -8.44 -43.44 -21.93
N ILE A 140 -7.93 -43.10 -23.12
CA ILE A 140 -7.12 -41.90 -23.32
C ILE A 140 -8.07 -40.72 -23.53
N VAL A 141 -7.92 -39.69 -22.71
CA VAL A 141 -8.69 -38.45 -22.87
C VAL A 141 -7.97 -37.54 -23.87
N HIS A 142 -8.69 -37.13 -24.92
CA HIS A 142 -8.20 -36.20 -25.94
C HIS A 142 -8.79 -34.80 -25.70
N CYS A 143 -8.01 -33.75 -25.95
CA CYS A 143 -8.50 -32.38 -25.94
C CYS A 143 -7.78 -31.45 -26.93
N ASP A 144 -8.42 -30.36 -27.31
CA ASP A 144 -7.83 -29.30 -28.14
C ASP A 144 -6.97 -28.35 -27.31
N TYR A 145 -7.41 -28.13 -26.07
CA TYR A 145 -6.81 -27.18 -25.15
C TYR A 145 -6.54 -27.81 -23.79
N LEU A 146 -5.39 -27.48 -23.20
CA LEU A 146 -4.96 -28.00 -21.90
C LEU A 146 -4.63 -26.86 -20.94
N VAL A 147 -5.15 -26.94 -19.71
CA VAL A 147 -4.87 -26.00 -18.62
C VAL A 147 -4.32 -26.73 -17.42
N ILE A 148 -3.09 -26.42 -17.03
CA ILE A 148 -2.44 -27.01 -15.86
C ILE A 148 -2.66 -26.11 -14.63
N CYS A 149 -3.36 -26.67 -13.64
CA CYS A 149 -3.74 -26.03 -12.37
C CYS A 149 -3.30 -26.86 -11.14
N SER A 150 -2.29 -27.74 -11.29
CA SER A 150 -1.85 -28.72 -10.29
C SER A 150 -1.18 -28.12 -9.04
N GLY A 151 -0.99 -26.80 -9.00
CA GLY A 151 -0.42 -26.08 -7.88
C GLY A 151 1.11 -26.14 -7.81
N GLN A 152 1.68 -25.36 -6.89
CA GLN A 152 3.13 -25.15 -6.77
C GLN A 152 3.75 -25.76 -5.50
N HIS A 153 2.91 -26.32 -4.64
CA HIS A 153 3.29 -26.76 -3.29
C HIS A 153 3.08 -28.27 -3.12
N GLN A 154 3.55 -29.03 -4.12
CA GLN A 154 3.39 -30.48 -4.18
C GLN A 154 4.70 -31.22 -3.90
N HIS A 155 5.77 -30.85 -4.59
CA HIS A 155 7.06 -31.54 -4.48
C HIS A 155 7.98 -30.81 -3.50
N PRO A 156 8.32 -31.39 -2.34
CA PRO A 156 9.13 -30.71 -1.33
C PRO A 156 10.53 -30.39 -1.87
N ASN A 157 11.05 -29.23 -1.48
CA ASN A 157 12.45 -28.90 -1.70
C ASN A 157 13.27 -29.45 -0.54
N ASP A 158 13.58 -30.73 -0.59
CA ASP A 158 14.18 -31.47 0.52
C ASP A 158 15.71 -31.62 0.37
N PRO A 159 16.52 -30.94 1.20
CA PRO A 159 17.97 -31.06 1.18
C PRO A 159 18.53 -32.14 2.13
N ARG A 160 17.72 -33.05 2.70
CA ARG A 160 18.17 -33.99 3.75
C ARG A 160 19.39 -34.84 3.37
N ASP A 161 19.49 -35.22 2.09
CA ASP A 161 20.59 -36.07 1.59
C ASP A 161 21.80 -35.26 1.13
N ALA A 162 21.74 -33.92 1.23
CA ALA A 162 22.81 -33.02 0.80
C ALA A 162 23.61 -32.51 2.01
N HIS A 163 24.91 -32.34 1.82
CA HIS A 163 25.77 -31.77 2.85
C HIS A 163 25.34 -30.33 3.24
N PRO A 164 25.25 -29.99 4.55
CA PRO A 164 25.64 -30.78 5.71
C PRO A 164 24.53 -31.63 6.37
N PHE A 165 23.31 -31.69 5.81
CA PHE A 165 22.19 -32.41 6.43
C PHE A 165 22.39 -33.93 6.50
N ASP A 166 23.19 -34.48 5.58
CA ASP A 166 23.58 -35.90 5.55
C ASP A 166 24.34 -36.37 6.80
N GLN A 167 24.90 -35.45 7.59
CA GLN A 167 25.64 -35.72 8.82
C GLN A 167 24.76 -35.74 10.08
N PHE A 168 23.49 -35.38 9.96
CA PHE A 168 22.58 -35.29 11.11
C PHE A 168 22.08 -36.69 11.52
N THR A 169 22.21 -37.03 12.80
CA THR A 169 21.77 -38.33 13.33
C THR A 169 20.41 -38.32 14.02
N GLY A 170 19.81 -37.13 14.21
CA GLY A 170 18.44 -36.98 14.71
C GLY A 170 17.39 -37.14 13.61
N THR A 171 16.15 -36.73 13.89
CA THR A 171 15.05 -36.84 12.93
C THR A 171 14.98 -35.61 12.01
N ILE A 172 14.83 -35.83 10.70
CA ILE A 172 14.58 -34.78 9.71
C ILE A 172 13.21 -35.01 9.08
N SER A 173 12.35 -34.00 9.13
CA SER A 173 11.09 -33.99 8.37
C SER A 173 10.92 -32.69 7.59
N HIS A 174 10.08 -32.72 6.56
CA HIS A 174 9.72 -31.52 5.79
C HIS A 174 8.35 -31.03 6.23
N SER A 175 8.11 -29.72 6.13
CA SER A 175 6.83 -29.09 6.47
C SER A 175 5.58 -29.70 5.80
N ILE A 176 5.75 -30.48 4.74
CA ILE A 176 4.66 -31.19 4.05
C ILE A 176 4.07 -32.32 4.91
N SER A 177 4.86 -32.94 5.79
CA SER A 177 4.43 -34.02 6.69
C SER A 177 3.96 -33.49 8.05
N TYR A 178 4.02 -32.18 8.28
CA TYR A 178 3.49 -31.56 9.49
C TYR A 178 1.98 -31.44 9.41
N LYS A 179 1.26 -31.92 10.43
CA LYS A 179 -0.22 -31.87 10.49
C LYS A 179 -0.75 -31.16 11.71
N HIS A 180 -0.12 -31.37 12.86
CA HIS A 180 -0.47 -30.76 14.13
C HIS A 180 0.72 -30.80 15.09
N PRO A 181 0.77 -29.94 16.11
CA PRO A 181 1.94 -29.87 16.99
C PRO A 181 2.18 -31.15 17.81
N TYR A 182 1.12 -31.90 18.15
CA TYR A 182 1.20 -33.09 19.02
C TYR A 182 1.83 -34.35 18.39
N GLN A 183 2.46 -34.26 17.21
CA GLN A 183 3.20 -35.39 16.63
C GLN A 183 4.43 -35.71 17.52
N GLU A 184 4.71 -36.98 17.75
CA GLU A 184 5.74 -37.45 18.71
C GLU A 184 7.12 -36.84 18.47
N GLN A 185 7.49 -36.64 17.21
CA GLN A 185 8.75 -36.04 16.79
C GLN A 185 8.98 -34.60 17.28
N PHE A 186 7.96 -33.91 17.79
CA PHE A 186 8.08 -32.54 18.31
C PHE A 186 7.93 -32.43 19.83
N MET A 187 7.33 -33.42 20.49
CA MET A 187 7.01 -33.34 21.92
C MET A 187 8.25 -33.36 22.81
N ASN A 188 8.41 -32.31 23.62
CA ASN A 188 9.55 -32.08 24.51
C ASN A 188 10.92 -32.16 23.78
N LYS A 189 10.95 -31.84 22.48
CA LYS A 189 12.16 -31.84 21.66
C LYS A 189 12.72 -30.44 21.45
N ARG A 190 14.02 -30.36 21.19
CA ARG A 190 14.70 -29.18 20.64
C ARG A 190 14.57 -29.22 19.12
N VAL A 191 13.74 -28.36 18.58
CA VAL A 191 13.38 -28.36 17.16
C VAL A 191 14.10 -27.22 16.45
N LEU A 192 14.80 -27.52 15.36
CA LEU A 192 15.33 -26.53 14.44
C LEU A 192 14.41 -26.40 13.22
N VAL A 193 13.76 -25.25 13.07
CA VAL A 193 13.01 -24.87 11.88
C VAL A 193 13.96 -24.22 10.87
N VAL A 194 14.06 -24.78 9.66
CA VAL A 194 14.95 -24.28 8.60
C VAL A 194 14.13 -23.60 7.51
N GLY A 195 14.24 -22.28 7.40
CA GLY A 195 13.61 -21.49 6.33
C GLY A 195 12.78 -20.31 6.84
N GLY A 196 12.91 -19.16 6.17
CA GLY A 196 12.23 -17.91 6.50
C GLY A 196 10.88 -17.68 5.81
N GLY A 197 10.25 -18.72 5.29
CA GLY A 197 8.92 -18.64 4.68
C GLY A 197 7.79 -18.54 5.71
N GLU A 198 6.56 -18.27 5.26
CA GLU A 198 5.38 -18.15 6.12
C GLU A 198 5.15 -19.41 6.95
N THR A 199 5.27 -20.60 6.32
CA THR A 199 5.20 -21.89 7.01
C THR A 199 6.24 -22.02 8.12
N GLY A 200 7.48 -21.58 7.89
CA GLY A 200 8.53 -21.65 8.92
C GLY A 200 8.19 -20.81 10.14
N SER A 201 7.69 -19.60 9.94
CA SER A 201 7.26 -18.73 11.03
C SER A 201 6.09 -19.30 11.83
N ASP A 202 5.04 -19.75 11.13
CA ASP A 202 3.82 -20.25 11.76
C ASP A 202 4.12 -21.50 12.60
N LEU A 203 4.90 -22.43 12.04
CA LEU A 203 5.29 -23.65 12.74
C LEU A 203 6.27 -23.38 13.89
N ALA A 204 7.20 -22.42 13.74
CA ALA A 204 8.09 -22.03 14.83
C ALA A 204 7.29 -21.46 16.03
N VAL A 205 6.31 -20.61 15.76
CA VAL A 205 5.40 -20.06 16.78
C VAL A 205 4.60 -21.18 17.43
N GLU A 206 3.90 -21.98 16.63
CA GLU A 206 3.01 -23.05 17.14
C GLU A 206 3.77 -24.07 17.99
N LEU A 207 4.91 -24.57 17.52
CA LEU A 207 5.72 -25.53 18.25
C LEU A 207 6.26 -24.95 19.56
N SER A 208 6.72 -23.69 19.54
CA SER A 208 7.26 -23.03 20.73
C SER A 208 6.20 -22.69 21.78
N ALA A 209 4.94 -22.55 21.34
CA ALA A 209 3.82 -22.24 22.22
C ALA A 209 3.20 -23.49 22.88
N THR A 210 3.45 -24.67 22.32
CA THR A 210 2.68 -25.88 22.65
C THR A 210 3.55 -26.99 23.27
N VAL A 211 4.34 -27.70 22.46
CA VAL A 211 4.94 -28.98 22.86
C VAL A 211 6.46 -29.00 22.86
N ALA A 212 7.13 -28.12 22.12
CA ALA A 212 8.57 -28.18 21.96
C ALA A 212 9.30 -27.68 23.21
N LYS A 213 10.40 -28.35 23.59
CA LYS A 213 11.26 -27.92 24.70
C LYS A 213 11.97 -26.60 24.38
N ARG A 214 12.40 -26.45 23.11
CA ARG A 214 12.99 -25.23 22.58
C ARG A 214 12.85 -25.21 21.06
N VAL A 215 12.60 -24.05 20.49
CA VAL A 215 12.58 -23.85 19.04
C VAL A 215 13.71 -22.92 18.63
N TYR A 216 14.47 -23.35 17.63
CA TYR A 216 15.46 -22.56 16.91
C TYR A 216 14.94 -22.33 15.49
N MET A 217 15.15 -21.16 14.93
CA MET A 217 14.72 -20.86 13.56
C MET A 217 15.87 -20.27 12.75
N SER A 218 16.29 -20.99 11.71
CA SER A 218 17.42 -20.64 10.86
C SER A 218 16.95 -19.98 9.56
N ILE A 219 17.47 -18.78 9.29
CA ILE A 219 17.26 -18.05 8.03
C ILE A 219 18.62 -17.67 7.46
N ARG A 220 18.97 -18.21 6.29
CA ARG A 220 20.30 -18.06 5.69
C ARG A 220 20.62 -16.63 5.21
N GLU A 221 19.72 -16.04 4.42
CA GLU A 221 19.96 -14.76 3.71
C GLU A 221 19.17 -13.58 4.31
N GLY A 222 18.62 -13.78 5.52
CA GLY A 222 17.62 -12.89 6.11
C GLY A 222 16.32 -12.84 5.29
N GLN A 223 15.31 -12.16 5.81
CA GLN A 223 14.01 -12.03 5.13
C GLN A 223 13.30 -10.78 5.63
N TRP A 224 12.52 -10.12 4.76
CA TRP A 224 11.62 -9.06 5.19
C TRP A 224 10.38 -9.66 5.85
N PHE A 225 10.03 -9.16 7.04
CA PHE A 225 8.81 -9.53 7.75
C PHE A 225 7.82 -8.37 7.86
N GLN A 226 6.55 -8.71 7.88
CA GLN A 226 5.43 -7.80 7.95
C GLN A 226 4.32 -8.40 8.81
N ALA A 227 3.69 -7.60 9.66
CA ALA A 227 2.53 -8.06 10.43
C ALA A 227 1.30 -8.20 9.53
N ARG A 228 0.45 -9.20 9.82
CA ARG A 228 -0.86 -9.36 9.14
C ARG A 228 -1.79 -8.20 9.45
N VAL A 229 -1.78 -7.72 10.69
CA VAL A 229 -2.61 -6.62 11.19
C VAL A 229 -1.73 -5.44 11.58
N LEU A 230 -2.16 -4.23 11.24
CA LEU A 230 -1.57 -2.99 11.73
C LEU A 230 -2.67 -2.10 12.32
N GLY A 231 -2.59 -1.82 13.61
CA GLY A 231 -3.68 -1.16 14.33
C GLY A 231 -4.93 -2.03 14.33
N GLN A 232 -6.04 -1.52 13.81
CA GLN A 232 -7.32 -2.25 13.72
C GLN A 232 -7.60 -2.81 12.32
N GLN A 233 -6.64 -2.70 11.38
CA GLN A 233 -6.87 -3.02 9.97
C GLN A 233 -5.87 -4.06 9.47
N PRO A 234 -6.23 -4.89 8.49
CA PRO A 234 -5.28 -5.67 7.73
C PRO A 234 -4.21 -4.77 7.16
N ALA A 235 -2.97 -5.14 7.46
CA ALA A 235 -1.82 -4.39 7.02
C ALA A 235 -1.82 -4.34 5.48
N ASP A 236 -2.26 -5.43 4.84
CA ASP A 236 -2.26 -5.52 3.40
C ASP A 236 -3.19 -4.50 2.69
N ILE A 237 -4.39 -4.29 3.20
CA ILE A 237 -5.30 -3.22 2.76
C ILE A 237 -4.59 -1.86 2.80
N MET A 238 -3.95 -1.52 3.92
CA MET A 238 -3.25 -0.25 4.08
C MET A 238 -2.10 -0.07 3.07
N TYR A 239 -1.25 -1.09 2.88
CA TYR A 239 -0.13 -0.97 1.94
C TYR A 239 -0.61 -0.77 0.52
N THR A 240 -1.71 -1.41 0.13
CA THR A 240 -2.18 -1.24 -1.26
C THR A 240 -2.66 0.15 -1.56
N MET A 241 -3.29 0.82 -0.59
CA MET A 241 -3.66 2.23 -0.71
C MET A 241 -2.42 3.13 -0.81
N LEU A 242 -1.44 2.93 0.08
CA LEU A 242 -0.20 3.72 0.10
C LEU A 242 0.61 3.54 -1.20
N MET A 243 0.79 2.29 -1.65
CA MET A 243 1.56 1.99 -2.86
C MET A 243 0.89 2.52 -4.13
N ARG A 244 -0.45 2.63 -4.16
CA ARG A 244 -1.20 3.22 -5.28
C ARG A 244 -1.03 4.75 -5.33
N LEU A 245 -1.03 5.43 -4.19
CA LEU A 245 -0.92 6.89 -4.08
C LEU A 245 0.49 7.41 -4.40
N PHE A 246 1.53 6.76 -3.88
CA PHE A 246 2.91 7.25 -4.03
C PHE A 246 3.64 6.66 -5.24
N GLY A 247 2.94 5.81 -5.99
CA GLY A 247 3.46 5.13 -7.17
C GLY A 247 4.49 4.05 -6.81
N TYR A 248 4.64 3.09 -7.72
CA TYR A 248 5.62 2.00 -7.56
C TYR A 248 7.07 2.44 -7.81
N TYR A 249 7.27 3.66 -8.32
CA TYR A 249 8.56 4.12 -8.79
C TYR A 249 9.55 4.36 -7.65
N ASN A 250 10.67 3.62 -7.68
CA ASN A 250 11.79 3.74 -6.75
C ASN A 250 12.66 4.97 -7.04
N ASN A 251 12.06 6.15 -7.14
CA ASN A 251 12.83 7.39 -7.12
C ASN A 251 13.42 7.62 -5.70
N ILE A 252 14.41 8.51 -5.59
CA ILE A 252 15.12 8.75 -4.34
C ILE A 252 14.17 9.19 -3.21
N LEU A 253 13.14 9.98 -3.55
CA LEU A 253 12.13 10.48 -2.60
C LEU A 253 11.30 9.34 -2.00
N VAL A 254 10.82 8.42 -2.84
CA VAL A 254 10.07 7.23 -2.41
C VAL A 254 10.96 6.28 -1.61
N ARG A 255 12.26 6.16 -1.93
CA ARG A 255 13.22 5.36 -1.14
C ARG A 255 13.45 5.95 0.25
N CYS A 256 13.70 7.25 0.34
CA CYS A 256 13.87 7.94 1.62
C CYS A 256 12.58 7.86 2.46
N TRP A 257 11.41 8.03 1.82
CA TRP A 257 10.12 7.89 2.48
C TRP A 257 9.87 6.46 2.97
N LYS A 258 10.08 5.45 2.13
CA LYS A 258 9.97 4.03 2.54
C LYS A 258 10.86 3.73 3.74
N ARG A 259 12.08 4.27 3.75
CA ARG A 259 13.01 4.12 4.86
C ARG A 259 12.52 4.86 6.11
N MET A 260 11.99 6.07 5.97
CA MET A 260 11.46 6.88 7.09
C MET A 260 10.16 6.34 7.69
N PHE A 261 9.31 5.65 6.91
CA PHE A 261 8.04 5.11 7.40
C PHE A 261 8.13 3.63 7.80
N PHE A 262 8.70 2.76 6.95
CA PHE A 262 8.68 1.32 7.21
C PHE A 262 9.75 0.87 8.20
N VAL A 263 10.93 1.50 8.22
CA VAL A 263 12.00 1.10 9.15
C VAL A 263 11.65 1.45 10.60
N PRO A 264 11.12 2.64 10.94
CA PRO A 264 10.68 2.91 12.31
C PRO A 264 9.49 2.05 12.72
N MET A 265 8.59 1.71 11.79
CA MET A 265 7.40 0.93 12.11
C MET A 265 7.72 -0.55 12.38
N TRP A 266 8.74 -1.11 11.73
CA TRP A 266 9.02 -2.56 11.76
C TRP A 266 10.43 -2.95 12.20
N GLY A 267 11.33 -1.99 12.41
CA GLY A 267 12.76 -2.26 12.63
C GLY A 267 13.52 -2.55 11.33
N SER A 268 14.85 -2.65 11.44
CA SER A 268 15.71 -3.06 10.32
C SER A 268 15.28 -4.45 9.82
N GLY A 269 15.14 -4.60 8.50
CA GLY A 269 14.65 -5.84 7.90
C GLY A 269 13.19 -6.20 8.20
N GLY A 270 12.47 -5.31 8.87
CA GLY A 270 11.13 -5.59 9.32
C GLY A 270 11.06 -6.59 10.46
N THR A 271 12.13 -6.78 11.24
CA THR A 271 12.10 -7.56 12.50
C THR A 271 12.87 -6.87 13.62
N GLY A 272 13.95 -6.15 13.29
CA GLY A 272 14.93 -5.69 14.28
C GLY A 272 15.85 -6.81 14.79
N VAL A 273 15.71 -8.04 14.30
CA VAL A 273 16.50 -9.23 14.68
C VAL A 273 17.79 -9.25 13.85
N PRO A 274 18.98 -9.04 14.44
CA PRO A 274 20.23 -8.92 13.70
C PRO A 274 20.59 -10.13 12.83
N GLU A 275 20.22 -11.33 13.26
CA GLU A 275 20.45 -12.60 12.57
C GLU A 275 19.69 -12.69 11.25
N TRP A 276 18.53 -12.02 11.15
CA TRP A 276 17.60 -12.14 10.03
C TRP A 276 17.54 -10.89 9.15
N ASN A 277 18.43 -9.92 9.38
CA ASN A 277 18.53 -8.73 8.55
C ASN A 277 18.71 -9.12 7.07
N PRO A 278 17.78 -8.73 6.18
CA PRO A 278 17.85 -9.06 4.77
C PRO A 278 18.97 -8.28 4.08
N THR A 279 19.62 -8.94 3.12
CA THR A 279 20.64 -8.33 2.25
C THR A 279 20.05 -7.53 1.09
N VAL A 280 18.77 -7.73 0.78
CA VAL A 280 18.04 -7.01 -0.29
C VAL A 280 17.18 -5.86 0.22
N PRO A 281 17.00 -4.81 -0.61
CA PRO A 281 16.02 -3.75 -0.33
C PRO A 281 14.59 -4.27 -0.18
N PHE A 282 13.76 -3.51 0.54
CA PHE A 282 12.34 -3.77 0.67
C PHE A 282 11.64 -3.86 -0.71
N LEU A 283 10.76 -4.85 -0.89
CA LEU A 283 10.07 -5.26 -2.13
C LEU A 283 10.95 -5.90 -3.23
N HIS A 284 12.24 -6.11 -3.00
CA HIS A 284 13.15 -6.79 -3.95
C HIS A 284 13.35 -8.28 -3.60
N GLY A 285 12.46 -8.81 -2.78
CA GLY A 285 12.32 -10.21 -2.46
C GLY A 285 10.95 -10.47 -1.85
N PHE A 286 10.66 -11.75 -1.59
CA PHE A 286 9.47 -12.20 -0.90
C PHE A 286 9.32 -11.48 0.45
N ILE A 287 8.09 -11.27 0.91
CA ILE A 287 7.83 -10.68 2.22
C ILE A 287 7.05 -11.71 3.03
N ASN A 288 7.62 -12.10 4.17
CA ASN A 288 6.96 -12.98 5.10
C ASN A 288 5.94 -12.18 5.91
N LYS A 289 4.67 -12.59 5.87
CA LYS A 289 3.58 -11.88 6.53
C LYS A 289 3.30 -12.39 7.94
N SER A 290 4.06 -13.38 8.41
CA SER A 290 3.95 -13.96 9.75
C SER A 290 5.00 -13.32 10.69
N ARG A 291 4.85 -12.02 10.98
CA ARG A 291 5.76 -11.30 11.89
C ARG A 291 5.58 -11.69 13.36
N GLU A 292 4.47 -12.33 13.72
CA GLU A 292 4.15 -12.78 15.09
C GLU A 292 5.30 -13.61 15.72
N VAL A 293 6.11 -14.28 14.89
CA VAL A 293 7.34 -14.96 15.34
C VAL A 293 8.32 -14.04 16.07
N VAL A 294 8.36 -12.75 15.75
CA VAL A 294 9.22 -11.75 16.40
C VAL A 294 8.83 -11.56 17.86
N ASP A 295 7.54 -11.63 18.18
CA ASP A 295 7.07 -11.52 19.56
C ASP A 295 7.53 -12.74 20.38
N PHE A 296 7.54 -13.93 19.77
CA PHE A 296 8.06 -15.16 20.38
C PHE A 296 9.58 -15.17 20.53
N ILE A 297 10.30 -14.43 19.67
CA ILE A 297 11.74 -14.17 19.84
C ILE A 297 11.97 -13.25 21.04
N ALA A 298 11.21 -12.18 21.17
CA ALA A 298 11.31 -11.27 22.32
C ALA A 298 11.03 -11.98 23.66
N LEU A 299 10.18 -13.01 23.64
CA LEU A 299 9.90 -13.89 24.78
C LEU A 299 10.91 -15.03 24.98
N ASN A 300 11.98 -15.10 24.18
CA ASN A 300 12.97 -16.19 24.17
C ASN A 300 12.37 -17.60 23.94
N ARG A 301 11.17 -17.68 23.36
CA ARG A 301 10.50 -18.94 22.99
C ARG A 301 11.02 -19.49 21.66
N VAL A 302 11.33 -18.61 20.72
CA VAL A 302 11.99 -18.92 19.45
C VAL A 302 13.37 -18.27 19.44
N ILE A 303 14.43 -19.04 19.18
CA ILE A 303 15.80 -18.54 19.11
C ILE A 303 16.18 -18.32 17.65
N PRO A 304 16.41 -17.07 17.21
CA PRO A 304 16.80 -16.79 15.84
C PRO A 304 18.24 -17.26 15.58
N LYS A 305 18.46 -17.91 14.45
CA LYS A 305 19.77 -18.34 13.96
C LYS A 305 19.97 -17.92 12.50
N ARG A 306 21.24 -17.74 12.11
CA ARG A 306 21.67 -17.54 10.73
C ARG A 306 21.71 -18.88 9.98
N GLY A 307 22.29 -18.92 8.78
CA GLY A 307 22.47 -20.15 8.02
C GLY A 307 23.33 -21.18 8.75
N ILE A 308 23.04 -22.47 8.53
CA ILE A 308 23.82 -23.59 9.06
C ILE A 308 25.18 -23.63 8.37
N THR A 309 26.27 -23.76 9.13
CA THR A 309 27.65 -23.87 8.61
C THR A 309 28.17 -25.30 8.69
N SER A 310 27.88 -26.02 9.76
CA SER A 310 28.23 -27.44 9.90
C SER A 310 27.24 -28.18 10.79
N ILE A 311 27.15 -29.50 10.58
CA ILE A 311 26.38 -30.42 11.42
C ILE A 311 27.32 -31.55 11.82
N ASN A 312 27.37 -31.87 13.11
CA ASN A 312 28.07 -33.05 13.61
C ASN A 312 27.11 -33.83 14.50
N GLN A 313 26.57 -34.93 13.97
CA GLN A 313 25.53 -35.70 14.65
C GLN A 313 24.32 -34.81 15.00
N GLN A 314 24.08 -34.51 16.27
CA GLN A 314 22.97 -33.63 16.69
C GLN A 314 23.43 -32.20 17.01
N LEU A 315 24.73 -31.90 16.91
CA LEU A 315 25.28 -30.57 17.17
C LEU A 315 25.33 -29.76 15.87
N ILE A 316 24.67 -28.60 15.87
CA ILE A 316 24.54 -27.73 14.69
C ILE A 316 25.22 -26.39 14.97
N THR A 317 26.13 -25.99 14.08
CA THR A 317 26.81 -24.70 14.11
C THR A 317 26.17 -23.76 13.09
N PHE A 318 26.05 -22.48 13.44
CA PHE A 318 25.45 -21.45 12.59
C PHE A 318 26.46 -20.37 12.24
N ASP A 319 26.23 -19.65 11.14
CA ASP A 319 27.05 -18.51 10.74
C ASP A 319 27.09 -17.46 11.87
N LYS A 320 28.30 -17.03 12.23
CA LYS A 320 28.59 -16.09 13.33
C LYS A 320 28.13 -16.55 14.72
N ASP A 321 27.95 -17.84 14.92
CA ASP A 321 27.72 -18.46 16.22
C ASP A 321 28.77 -19.55 16.46
N GLU A 322 29.65 -19.32 17.43
CA GLU A 322 30.78 -20.21 17.72
C GLU A 322 30.36 -21.43 18.56
N ASN A 323 29.19 -21.39 19.20
CA ASN A 323 28.74 -22.47 20.08
C ASN A 323 27.73 -23.37 19.35
N PRO A 324 28.06 -24.65 19.10
CA PRO A 324 27.12 -25.59 18.52
C PRO A 324 25.89 -25.77 19.42
N VAL A 325 24.73 -25.91 18.80
CA VAL A 325 23.46 -26.17 19.48
C VAL A 325 23.07 -27.62 19.24
N GLU A 326 22.74 -28.34 20.31
CA GLU A 326 22.24 -29.70 20.22
C GLU A 326 20.73 -29.68 19.86
N ILE A 327 20.36 -30.39 18.80
CA ILE A 327 19.04 -30.41 18.18
C ILE A 327 18.56 -31.85 18.02
N ASP A 328 17.32 -32.11 18.43
CA ASP A 328 16.72 -33.45 18.36
C ASP A 328 16.00 -33.67 17.01
N HIS A 329 15.39 -32.62 16.46
CA HIS A 329 14.58 -32.67 15.24
C HIS A 329 14.83 -31.46 14.34
N ILE A 330 15.06 -31.69 13.04
CA ILE A 330 15.12 -30.64 12.02
C ILE A 330 13.81 -30.66 11.22
N LEU A 331 13.09 -29.53 11.24
CA LEU A 331 11.90 -29.30 10.43
C LEU A 331 12.25 -28.40 9.23
N LEU A 332 12.31 -29.01 8.05
CA LEU A 332 12.62 -28.34 6.80
C LEU A 332 11.40 -27.57 6.28
N CYS A 333 11.44 -26.25 6.42
CA CYS A 333 10.50 -25.30 5.83
C CYS A 333 11.13 -24.65 4.58
N THR A 334 11.78 -25.47 3.76
CA THR A 334 12.65 -25.09 2.64
C THR A 334 11.91 -24.89 1.32
N GLY A 335 10.57 -24.90 1.36
CA GLY A 335 9.70 -24.63 0.23
C GLY A 335 9.49 -25.83 -0.68
N TYR A 336 9.08 -25.56 -1.92
CA TYR A 336 8.66 -26.59 -2.87
C TYR A 336 9.29 -26.35 -4.24
N LYS A 337 9.51 -27.43 -4.98
CA LYS A 337 9.98 -27.41 -6.37
C LYS A 337 8.77 -27.30 -7.31
N TRP A 338 8.92 -26.50 -8.35
CA TRP A 338 7.93 -26.40 -9.41
C TRP A 338 8.25 -27.43 -10.50
N ILE A 339 7.63 -28.61 -10.40
CA ILE A 339 7.88 -29.76 -11.27
C ILE A 339 6.53 -30.36 -11.68
N HIS A 340 6.44 -30.82 -12.92
CA HIS A 340 5.29 -31.57 -13.44
C HIS A 340 5.80 -32.87 -14.06
N PRO A 341 5.91 -33.97 -13.28
CA PRO A 341 6.60 -35.18 -13.72
C PRO A 341 5.91 -35.87 -14.93
N PHE A 342 4.61 -35.62 -15.11
CA PHE A 342 3.80 -36.15 -16.20
C PHE A 342 4.01 -35.44 -17.55
N PHE A 343 4.87 -34.41 -17.63
CA PHE A 343 4.95 -33.57 -18.83
C PHE A 343 6.26 -32.78 -19.01
N SER A 344 6.78 -32.73 -20.25
CA SER A 344 8.10 -32.15 -20.58
C SER A 344 8.14 -30.63 -20.81
N HIS A 345 7.01 -29.96 -21.09
CA HIS A 345 7.02 -28.49 -21.28
C HIS A 345 6.82 -27.73 -19.95
N SER A 346 7.27 -28.32 -18.85
CA SER A 346 7.15 -27.80 -17.49
C SER A 346 8.30 -26.87 -17.10
N ASP A 347 8.83 -26.05 -18.02
CA ASP A 347 9.82 -25.03 -17.68
C ASP A 347 9.16 -23.64 -17.65
N ILE A 348 9.24 -23.00 -16.50
CA ILE A 348 8.62 -21.70 -16.24
C ILE A 348 9.23 -20.63 -17.14
N HIS A 349 10.50 -20.77 -17.53
CA HIS A 349 11.17 -19.85 -18.45
C HIS A 349 10.52 -19.82 -19.83
N ASN A 350 9.86 -20.91 -20.21
CA ASN A 350 9.15 -21.07 -21.47
C ASN A 350 7.69 -20.59 -21.41
N LEU A 351 7.24 -19.98 -20.31
CA LEU A 351 5.88 -19.47 -20.19
C LEU A 351 5.80 -17.97 -20.53
N TYR A 352 5.01 -17.62 -21.56
CA TYR A 352 4.70 -16.23 -21.86
C TYR A 352 3.80 -15.66 -20.75
N LYS A 353 4.31 -14.63 -20.08
CA LYS A 353 3.69 -13.99 -18.90
C LYS A 353 3.33 -14.97 -17.78
N LEU A 354 4.10 -16.05 -17.64
CA LEU A 354 3.82 -17.16 -16.73
C LEU A 354 2.53 -17.94 -17.04
N VAL A 355 1.86 -17.71 -18.18
CA VAL A 355 0.58 -18.37 -18.51
C VAL A 355 0.74 -19.36 -19.66
N PHE A 356 1.06 -18.89 -20.87
CA PHE A 356 1.01 -19.72 -22.07
C PHE A 356 2.35 -20.39 -22.37
N ALA A 357 2.34 -21.69 -22.65
CA ALA A 357 3.54 -22.40 -23.06
C ALA A 357 3.98 -22.01 -24.48
N SER A 358 5.28 -21.93 -24.67
CA SER A 358 5.90 -21.62 -25.97
C SER A 358 5.88 -22.82 -26.91
N GLY A 359 5.84 -22.55 -28.22
CA GLY A 359 6.02 -23.60 -29.24
C GLY A 359 4.84 -24.54 -29.45
N VAL A 360 3.70 -24.29 -28.79
CA VAL A 360 2.48 -25.10 -28.88
C VAL A 360 1.25 -24.29 -29.32
N ASN A 361 1.49 -23.19 -30.05
CA ASN A 361 0.48 -22.33 -30.67
C ASN A 361 -0.65 -21.89 -29.74
N GLY A 362 -0.34 -21.65 -28.45
CA GLY A 362 -1.31 -21.17 -27.48
C GLY A 362 -2.36 -22.19 -27.06
N THR A 363 -2.12 -23.49 -27.24
CA THR A 363 -3.07 -24.56 -26.84
C THR A 363 -2.85 -25.09 -25.42
N LEU A 364 -1.75 -24.69 -24.77
CA LEU A 364 -1.42 -25.05 -23.39
C LEU A 364 -1.22 -23.79 -22.54
N ALA A 365 -1.91 -23.75 -21.41
CA ALA A 365 -1.79 -22.70 -20.42
C ALA A 365 -1.58 -23.25 -19.00
N PHE A 366 -0.99 -22.42 -18.14
CA PHE A 366 -0.85 -22.66 -16.72
C PHE A 366 -1.54 -21.53 -15.95
N VAL A 367 -2.31 -21.89 -14.92
CA VAL A 367 -3.08 -20.94 -14.09
C VAL A 367 -2.71 -21.13 -12.62
N GLY A 368 -2.50 -20.03 -11.91
CA GLY A 368 -1.96 -20.00 -10.55
C GLY A 368 -0.43 -20.05 -10.50
N THR A 369 0.23 -19.69 -11.61
CA THR A 369 1.69 -19.68 -11.72
C THR A 369 2.34 -18.47 -11.07
N ALA A 370 1.68 -17.32 -11.10
CA ALA A 370 2.22 -16.08 -10.56
C ALA A 370 2.10 -16.07 -9.03
N ARG A 371 3.23 -15.85 -8.34
CA ARG A 371 3.30 -15.70 -6.88
C ARG A 371 3.57 -14.24 -6.55
N PRO A 372 2.70 -13.55 -5.80
CA PRO A 372 2.93 -12.14 -5.54
C PRO A 372 3.98 -11.95 -4.44
N VAL A 373 4.81 -10.92 -4.54
CA VAL A 373 5.69 -10.43 -3.44
C VAL A 373 4.85 -10.16 -2.19
N PHE A 374 3.65 -9.64 -2.41
CA PHE A 374 2.69 -9.28 -1.38
C PHE A 374 1.27 -9.38 -1.95
N GLY A 375 0.30 -9.80 -1.13
CA GLY A 375 -1.05 -10.20 -1.55
C GLY A 375 -1.17 -11.70 -1.75
N SER A 376 -2.13 -12.16 -2.56
CA SER A 376 -2.43 -13.58 -2.72
C SER A 376 -2.54 -14.02 -4.19
N ILE A 377 -2.20 -15.30 -4.46
CA ILE A 377 -2.23 -15.94 -5.80
C ILE A 377 -3.63 -15.90 -6.45
N PRO A 378 -4.71 -16.23 -5.73
CA PRO A 378 -6.05 -16.32 -6.29
C PRO A 378 -6.55 -15.26 -7.24
N ALA A 379 -6.41 -14.00 -6.86
CA ALA A 379 -6.91 -12.89 -7.64
C ALA A 379 -6.19 -12.81 -8.99
N MET A 380 -4.89 -13.13 -9.01
CA MET A 380 -4.13 -13.25 -10.25
C MET A 380 -4.50 -14.51 -11.02
N ALA A 381 -4.73 -15.63 -10.34
CA ALA A 381 -5.17 -16.87 -10.97
C ALA A 381 -6.52 -16.69 -11.68
N GLU A 382 -7.44 -15.92 -11.12
CA GLU A 382 -8.70 -15.57 -11.76
C GLU A 382 -8.48 -14.76 -13.04
N LEU A 383 -7.60 -13.74 -13.01
CA LEU A 383 -7.26 -12.97 -14.20
C LEU A 383 -6.58 -13.83 -15.28
N GLN A 384 -5.68 -14.72 -14.88
CA GLN A 384 -5.06 -15.70 -15.76
C GLN A 384 -6.13 -16.60 -16.40
N ALA A 385 -7.05 -17.16 -15.61
CA ALA A 385 -8.13 -18.02 -16.10
C ALA A 385 -9.05 -17.31 -17.11
N ARG A 386 -9.43 -16.05 -16.84
CA ARG A 386 -10.23 -15.23 -17.77
C ARG A 386 -9.50 -15.00 -19.09
N TRP A 387 -8.21 -14.72 -19.04
CA TRP A 387 -7.40 -14.51 -20.24
C TRP A 387 -7.19 -15.81 -21.03
N VAL A 388 -6.95 -16.93 -20.35
CA VAL A 388 -6.87 -18.26 -20.97
C VAL A 388 -8.14 -18.62 -21.70
N ALA A 389 -9.30 -18.49 -21.04
CA ALA A 389 -10.58 -18.76 -21.68
C ALA A 389 -10.83 -17.86 -22.89
N ALA A 390 -10.47 -16.58 -22.80
CA ALA A 390 -10.57 -15.63 -23.91
C ALA A 390 -9.72 -16.03 -25.14
N VAL A 391 -8.51 -16.52 -24.90
CA VAL A 391 -7.61 -16.96 -25.97
C VAL A 391 -8.11 -18.25 -26.61
N PHE A 392 -8.51 -19.23 -25.81
CA PHE A 392 -9.02 -20.51 -26.32
C PHE A 392 -10.33 -20.35 -27.08
N ALA A 393 -11.18 -19.39 -26.69
CA ALA A 393 -12.39 -19.04 -27.43
C ALA A 393 -12.14 -18.18 -28.69
N GLY A 394 -10.89 -17.81 -28.97
CA GLY A 394 -10.50 -16.97 -30.12
C GLY A 394 -10.85 -15.48 -29.98
N ARG A 395 -11.32 -15.04 -28.81
CA ARG A 395 -11.69 -13.65 -28.52
C ARG A 395 -10.48 -12.76 -28.24
N CYS A 396 -9.40 -13.34 -27.71
CA CYS A 396 -8.09 -12.70 -27.56
C CYS A 396 -7.06 -13.44 -28.42
N GLN A 397 -6.17 -12.71 -29.10
CA GLN A 397 -5.09 -13.31 -29.88
C GLN A 397 -3.76 -13.16 -29.17
N LEU A 398 -2.97 -14.23 -29.11
CA LEU A 398 -1.60 -14.16 -28.67
C LEU A 398 -0.73 -13.48 -29.75
N PRO A 399 0.31 -12.72 -29.36
CA PRO A 399 1.33 -12.29 -30.30
C PRO A 399 2.02 -13.48 -30.97
N SER A 400 2.72 -13.24 -32.09
CA SER A 400 3.53 -14.28 -32.71
C SER A 400 4.60 -14.83 -31.76
N GLU A 401 4.98 -16.10 -31.92
CA GLU A 401 5.96 -16.75 -31.06
C GLU A 401 7.28 -15.97 -30.98
N LYS A 402 7.72 -15.36 -32.09
CA LYS A 402 8.90 -14.48 -32.10
C LYS A 402 8.77 -13.30 -31.13
N VAL A 403 7.61 -12.65 -31.10
CA VAL A 403 7.34 -11.52 -30.18
C VAL A 403 7.22 -12.00 -28.75
N MET A 404 6.55 -13.14 -28.52
CA MET A 404 6.46 -13.73 -27.18
C MET A 404 7.84 -14.09 -26.64
N ALA A 405 8.72 -14.70 -27.44
CA ALA A 405 10.10 -15.03 -27.07
C ALA A 405 10.92 -13.80 -26.69
N GLN A 406 10.85 -12.73 -27.48
CA GLN A 406 11.53 -11.46 -27.17
C GLN A 406 11.04 -10.86 -25.85
N ARG A 407 9.72 -10.86 -25.62
CA ARG A 407 9.12 -10.34 -24.38
C ARG A 407 9.46 -11.20 -23.17
N ARG A 408 9.52 -12.53 -23.30
CA ARG A 408 9.97 -13.45 -22.24
C ARG A 408 11.42 -13.17 -21.86
N GLN A 409 12.32 -13.02 -22.84
CA GLN A 409 13.73 -12.71 -22.57
C GLN A 409 13.88 -11.38 -21.82
N ALA A 410 13.17 -10.34 -22.24
CA ALA A 410 13.15 -9.05 -21.57
C ALA A 410 12.58 -9.15 -20.14
N TYR A 411 11.51 -9.93 -19.96
CA TYR A 411 10.91 -10.19 -18.65
C TYR A 411 11.90 -10.86 -17.70
N TRP A 412 12.57 -11.94 -18.12
CA TRP A 412 13.53 -12.65 -17.25
C TRP A 412 14.77 -11.82 -16.92
N THR A 413 15.25 -11.02 -17.88
CA THR A 413 16.33 -10.05 -17.62
C THR A 413 15.93 -9.03 -16.56
N ARG A 414 14.68 -8.54 -16.62
CA ARG A 414 14.14 -7.61 -15.62
C ARG A 414 13.91 -8.31 -14.27
N HIS A 415 13.38 -9.52 -14.27
CA HIS A 415 13.10 -10.30 -13.07
C HIS A 415 14.38 -10.56 -12.27
N ALA A 416 15.47 -10.96 -12.92
CA ALA A 416 16.77 -11.19 -12.28
C ALA A 416 17.30 -9.92 -11.59
N ARG A 417 17.08 -8.74 -12.19
CA ARG A 417 17.46 -7.44 -11.60
C ARG A 417 16.58 -7.02 -10.42
N LEU A 418 15.28 -7.34 -10.47
CA LEU A 418 14.33 -6.96 -9.43
C LEU A 418 14.38 -7.86 -8.20
N TYR A 419 14.71 -9.15 -8.40
CA TYR A 419 14.66 -10.17 -7.36
C TYR A 419 15.97 -10.98 -7.33
N PRO A 420 17.12 -10.38 -6.98
CA PRO A 420 18.43 -11.01 -7.16
C PRO A 420 18.61 -12.30 -6.33
N HIS A 421 18.08 -12.38 -5.11
CA HIS A 421 18.12 -13.61 -4.31
C HIS A 421 17.04 -14.61 -4.72
N ASP A 422 15.85 -14.11 -5.08
CA ASP A 422 14.67 -14.94 -5.26
C ASP A 422 14.51 -15.46 -6.69
N HIS A 423 15.17 -14.85 -7.68
CA HIS A 423 15.05 -15.25 -9.08
C HIS A 423 15.42 -16.71 -9.32
N HIS A 424 16.33 -17.29 -8.54
CA HIS A 424 16.71 -18.69 -8.68
C HIS A 424 15.78 -19.64 -7.91
N ARG A 425 15.26 -19.24 -6.75
CA ARG A 425 14.45 -20.08 -5.84
C ARG A 425 12.93 -19.94 -6.00
N LEU A 426 12.45 -18.75 -6.34
CA LEU A 426 11.04 -18.35 -6.46
C LEU A 426 10.84 -17.65 -7.82
N ARG A 427 11.00 -18.41 -8.90
CA ARG A 427 10.88 -17.92 -10.29
C ARG A 427 9.49 -17.35 -10.62
N GLN A 428 8.50 -17.66 -9.80
CA GLN A 428 7.12 -17.23 -9.92
C GLN A 428 6.88 -15.81 -9.39
N LEU A 429 7.88 -15.18 -8.75
CA LEU A 429 7.68 -13.96 -7.97
C LEU A 429 7.33 -12.76 -8.86
N VAL A 430 6.20 -12.11 -8.57
CA VAL A 430 5.72 -10.94 -9.31
C VAL A 430 5.29 -9.82 -8.39
N ASN A 431 5.33 -8.60 -8.91
CA ASN A 431 4.60 -7.52 -8.27
C ASN A 431 3.10 -7.66 -8.61
N LEU A 432 2.24 -7.80 -7.60
CA LEU A 432 0.80 -8.03 -7.76
C LEU A 432 0.14 -7.01 -8.70
N PHE A 433 0.40 -5.71 -8.49
CA PHE A 433 -0.26 -4.65 -9.25
C PHE A 433 0.20 -4.61 -10.70
N GLU A 434 1.52 -4.59 -10.91
CA GLU A 434 2.09 -4.54 -12.25
C GLU A 434 1.67 -5.77 -13.05
N TYR A 435 1.72 -6.95 -12.45
CA TYR A 435 1.33 -8.19 -13.12
C TYR A 435 -0.17 -8.21 -13.44
N SER A 436 -1.02 -7.86 -12.47
CA SER A 436 -2.48 -7.85 -12.66
C SER A 436 -2.91 -6.82 -13.71
N ASP A 437 -2.29 -5.64 -13.74
CA ASP A 437 -2.51 -4.65 -14.79
C ASP A 437 -2.08 -5.17 -16.16
N VAL A 438 -0.94 -5.85 -16.26
CA VAL A 438 -0.42 -6.43 -17.51
C VAL A 438 -1.34 -7.54 -18.05
N ILE A 439 -1.94 -8.37 -17.19
CA ILE A 439 -2.93 -9.37 -17.62
C ILE A 439 -4.28 -8.70 -17.92
N GLY A 440 -4.68 -7.72 -17.10
CA GLY A 440 -5.89 -6.93 -17.32
C GLY A 440 -5.87 -6.17 -18.64
N ASP A 441 -4.71 -5.69 -19.09
CA ASP A 441 -4.53 -5.05 -20.39
C ASP A 441 -4.68 -6.04 -21.56
N GLU A 442 -4.15 -7.26 -21.45
CA GLU A 442 -4.33 -8.30 -22.51
C GLU A 442 -5.79 -8.73 -22.65
N LEU A 443 -6.53 -8.73 -21.53
CA LEU A 443 -7.95 -9.04 -21.52
C LEU A 443 -8.84 -7.82 -21.84
N GLY A 444 -8.29 -6.60 -21.80
CA GLY A 444 -9.03 -5.35 -22.02
C GLY A 444 -9.93 -4.92 -20.86
N VAL A 445 -9.65 -5.39 -19.63
CA VAL A 445 -10.50 -5.16 -18.44
C VAL A 445 -9.85 -4.29 -17.37
N ARG A 446 -8.64 -3.78 -17.64
CA ARG A 446 -7.97 -2.84 -16.73
C ARG A 446 -8.82 -1.59 -16.54
N VAL A 447 -8.99 -1.18 -15.29
CA VAL A 447 -9.73 0.03 -14.94
C VAL A 447 -9.09 1.26 -15.58
N SER A 448 -9.88 2.03 -16.33
CA SER A 448 -9.37 3.21 -17.03
C SER A 448 -9.37 4.42 -16.09
N LEU A 449 -8.39 4.48 -15.17
CA LEU A 449 -8.29 5.57 -14.19
C LEU A 449 -8.28 6.96 -14.86
N PHE A 450 -7.61 7.11 -16.00
CA PHE A 450 -7.61 8.37 -16.73
C PHE A 450 -9.02 8.75 -17.22
N TYR A 451 -9.77 7.80 -17.79
CA TYR A 451 -11.14 8.05 -18.22
C TYR A 451 -12.05 8.39 -17.04
N LEU A 452 -11.94 7.63 -15.94
CA LEU A 452 -12.70 7.88 -14.72
C LEU A 452 -12.39 9.26 -14.14
N PHE A 453 -11.14 9.71 -14.13
CA PHE A 453 -10.78 11.03 -13.63
C PHE A 453 -11.54 12.17 -14.31
N PHE A 454 -11.71 12.09 -15.64
CA PHE A 454 -12.41 13.13 -16.41
C PHE A 454 -13.92 12.95 -16.49
N ARG A 455 -14.43 11.71 -16.49
CA ARG A 455 -15.85 11.41 -16.73
C ARG A 455 -16.62 11.07 -15.45
N HIS A 456 -15.95 10.51 -14.45
CA HIS A 456 -16.53 10.08 -13.19
C HIS A 456 -15.56 10.39 -12.02
N PRO A 457 -15.21 11.67 -11.77
CA PRO A 457 -14.16 12.06 -10.83
C PRO A 457 -14.41 11.56 -9.39
N SER A 458 -15.68 11.40 -8.98
CA SER A 458 -16.05 10.82 -7.68
C SER A 458 -15.71 9.34 -7.58
N VAL A 459 -16.01 8.56 -8.63
CA VAL A 459 -15.68 7.13 -8.75
C VAL A 459 -14.16 6.97 -8.80
N TRP A 460 -13.49 7.80 -9.60
CA TRP A 460 -12.03 7.83 -9.65
C TRP A 460 -11.41 8.09 -8.27
N PHE A 461 -11.87 9.13 -7.56
CA PHE A 461 -11.34 9.48 -6.24
C PHE A 461 -11.54 8.36 -5.23
N ARG A 462 -12.72 7.72 -5.23
CA ARG A 462 -13.01 6.57 -4.35
C ARG A 462 -12.12 5.37 -4.65
N ILE A 463 -11.95 5.01 -5.92
CA ILE A 463 -11.11 3.88 -6.33
C ILE A 463 -9.62 4.16 -6.10
N TYR A 464 -9.15 5.35 -6.49
CA TYR A 464 -7.73 5.67 -6.49
C TYR A 464 -7.20 6.06 -5.11
N CYS A 465 -7.95 6.88 -4.36
CA CYS A 465 -7.48 7.46 -3.11
C CYS A 465 -8.01 6.77 -1.84
N ARG A 466 -9.16 6.08 -1.91
CA ARG A 466 -9.85 5.56 -0.70
C ARG A 466 -10.03 4.04 -0.66
N SER A 467 -9.77 3.34 -1.76
CA SER A 467 -10.03 1.90 -1.84
C SER A 467 -8.74 1.10 -1.86
N PRO A 468 -8.67 -0.04 -1.16
CA PRO A 468 -7.62 -1.02 -1.36
C PRO A 468 -7.65 -1.59 -2.78
N TRP A 469 -6.61 -2.36 -3.08
CA TRP A 469 -6.66 -3.23 -4.24
C TRP A 469 -7.59 -4.41 -4.00
N SER A 470 -8.39 -4.73 -5.00
CA SER A 470 -9.34 -5.83 -4.95
C SER A 470 -9.60 -6.36 -6.37
N PRO A 471 -9.89 -7.67 -6.54
CA PRO A 471 -10.20 -8.27 -7.84
C PRO A 471 -11.37 -7.59 -8.58
N PHE A 472 -12.32 -7.00 -7.84
CA PHE A 472 -13.46 -6.28 -8.42
C PHE A 472 -13.04 -5.14 -9.37
N LEU A 473 -11.86 -4.55 -9.17
CA LEU A 473 -11.35 -3.46 -10.02
C LEU A 473 -11.27 -3.88 -11.50
N PHE A 474 -11.03 -5.16 -11.77
CA PHE A 474 -10.94 -5.72 -13.13
C PHE A 474 -12.30 -6.12 -13.73
N ARG A 475 -13.38 -5.59 -13.15
CA ARG A 475 -14.76 -5.64 -13.68
C ARG A 475 -15.42 -4.28 -13.80
N ILE A 476 -14.77 -3.22 -13.32
CA ILE A 476 -15.30 -1.85 -13.38
C ILE A 476 -15.06 -1.21 -14.75
N GLY A 477 -13.97 -1.60 -15.43
CA GLY A 477 -13.62 -1.10 -16.78
C GLY A 477 -13.68 0.43 -16.88
N ARG A 478 -14.71 0.97 -17.54
CA ARG A 478 -14.96 2.42 -17.70
C ARG A 478 -16.11 2.97 -16.88
N TYR A 479 -16.78 2.14 -16.07
CA TYR A 479 -17.96 2.52 -15.28
C TYR A 479 -19.15 2.99 -16.15
N SER A 480 -19.32 2.33 -17.29
CA SER A 480 -20.30 2.68 -18.33
C SER A 480 -21.50 1.74 -18.36
N THR A 481 -21.31 0.43 -18.20
CA THR A 481 -22.38 -0.57 -18.26
C THR A 481 -23.03 -0.81 -16.89
N ALA A 482 -24.21 -1.44 -16.88
CA ALA A 482 -24.87 -1.85 -15.63
C ALA A 482 -24.02 -2.85 -14.83
N GLU A 483 -23.36 -3.78 -15.50
CA GLU A 483 -22.44 -4.75 -14.90
C GLU A 483 -21.22 -4.08 -14.26
N GLU A 484 -20.61 -3.11 -14.96
CA GLU A 484 -19.47 -2.34 -14.44
C GLU A 484 -19.86 -1.51 -13.20
N LYS A 485 -21.08 -0.95 -13.18
CA LYS A 485 -21.63 -0.21 -12.03
C LYS A 485 -21.92 -1.13 -10.86
N LEU A 486 -22.47 -2.31 -11.10
CA LEU A 486 -22.69 -3.33 -10.07
C LEU A 486 -21.37 -3.84 -9.50
N ALA A 487 -20.36 -4.05 -10.35
CA ALA A 487 -19.01 -4.42 -9.91
C ALA A 487 -18.37 -3.34 -9.03
N TYR A 488 -18.55 -2.06 -9.39
CA TYR A 488 -18.14 -0.95 -8.54
C TYR A 488 -18.90 -0.93 -7.21
N GLN A 489 -20.21 -1.14 -7.20
CA GLN A 489 -20.98 -1.22 -5.96
C GLN A 489 -20.46 -2.33 -5.05
N ARG A 490 -20.28 -3.54 -5.59
CA ARG A 490 -19.67 -4.68 -4.85
C ARG A 490 -18.28 -4.37 -4.34
N HIS A 491 -17.46 -3.66 -5.14
CA HIS A 491 -16.15 -3.19 -4.68
C HIS A 491 -16.30 -2.26 -3.47
N MET A 492 -17.22 -1.30 -3.52
CA MET A 492 -17.47 -0.40 -2.39
C MET A 492 -18.04 -1.14 -1.18
N ASP A 493 -18.98 -2.07 -1.34
CA ASP A 493 -19.60 -2.81 -0.23
C ASP A 493 -18.60 -3.73 0.50
N ASN A 494 -17.57 -4.19 -0.22
CA ASN A 494 -16.50 -5.03 0.33
C ASN A 494 -15.31 -4.22 0.86
N THR A 495 -15.20 -2.93 0.54
CA THR A 495 -14.05 -2.08 0.95
C THR A 495 -14.42 -0.94 1.89
N ASN A 496 -15.65 -0.43 1.80
CA ASN A 496 -16.28 0.37 2.84
C ASN A 496 -16.92 -0.60 3.81
N GLY A 497 -16.30 -0.81 4.97
CA GLY A 497 -17.04 -1.33 6.10
C GLY A 497 -18.16 -0.35 6.50
N GLU A 498 -19.37 -0.57 5.98
CA GLU A 498 -20.60 -0.34 6.76
C GLU A 498 -20.67 -1.31 7.98
N ALA A 499 -19.66 -2.16 8.16
CA ALA A 499 -19.44 -3.00 9.34
C ALA A 499 -18.46 -2.41 10.38
N TYR A 500 -18.02 -1.14 10.28
CA TYR A 500 -17.14 -0.52 11.30
C TYR A 500 -17.80 0.60 12.13
N PHE A 501 -19.07 0.92 11.87
CA PHE A 501 -19.96 1.67 12.78
C PHE A 501 -21.39 1.16 12.56
N GLN A 502 -21.87 0.24 13.40
CA GLN A 502 -23.27 -0.21 13.35
C GLN A 502 -24.17 0.76 14.14
N TYR A 503 -25.18 1.32 13.46
CA TYR A 503 -26.51 1.52 14.03
C TYR A 503 -27.46 0.70 13.16
N ASP A 504 -28.30 -0.12 13.77
CA ASP A 504 -28.98 -1.22 13.07
C ASP A 504 -30.18 -0.77 12.19
N THR A 505 -30.60 0.50 12.23
CA THR A 505 -31.49 1.09 11.21
C THR A 505 -31.29 2.61 11.00
N TYR A 506 -31.54 3.11 9.78
CA TYR A 506 -31.55 4.55 9.45
C TYR A 506 -32.56 5.37 10.28
N GLU A 507 -33.64 4.73 10.73
CA GLU A 507 -34.73 5.36 11.47
C GLU A 507 -34.37 5.60 12.95
N GLU A 508 -33.53 4.76 13.56
CA GLU A 508 -33.01 4.98 14.92
C GLU A 508 -32.04 6.17 14.98
N PHE A 509 -31.17 6.33 13.98
CA PHE A 509 -30.27 7.50 13.86
C PHE A 509 -31.05 8.82 13.74
N ARG A 510 -32.22 8.80 13.10
CA ARG A 510 -33.06 9.99 12.88
C ARG A 510 -33.79 10.43 14.15
N GLN A 511 -34.21 9.49 14.99
CA GLN A 511 -35.02 9.79 16.18
C GLN A 511 -34.21 10.42 17.32
N GLU A 512 -32.94 10.07 17.49
CA GLU A 512 -32.09 10.74 18.49
C GLU A 512 -31.66 12.15 18.07
N ARG A 513 -31.42 12.38 16.78
CA ARG A 513 -30.96 13.70 16.28
C ARG A 513 -32.07 14.76 16.27
N LEU A 514 -33.35 14.35 16.20
CA LEU A 514 -34.49 15.28 16.21
C LEU A 514 -34.80 15.86 17.59
N LYS A 515 -34.17 15.38 18.67
CA LYS A 515 -34.39 15.89 20.02
C LYS A 515 -33.50 17.08 20.41
N LEU A 516 -32.54 17.52 19.58
CA LEU A 516 -31.65 18.62 19.96
C LEU A 516 -31.45 19.67 18.86
N ASN A 517 -31.99 20.87 19.14
CA ASN A 517 -31.62 22.23 18.68
C ASN A 517 -32.02 22.74 17.27
N TYR A 518 -33.12 23.50 17.18
CA TYR A 518 -33.42 24.29 15.96
C TYR A 518 -33.68 25.81 16.17
N ASN A 519 -34.19 26.27 17.32
CA ASN A 519 -34.74 27.64 17.41
C ASN A 519 -33.78 28.75 17.88
N SER A 520 -32.59 28.46 18.40
CA SER A 520 -31.70 29.48 18.98
C SER A 520 -30.71 30.11 17.98
N THR A 521 -30.27 29.36 16.96
CA THR A 521 -29.14 29.77 16.09
C THR A 521 -29.55 30.69 14.94
N LEU A 522 -30.78 30.55 14.41
CA LEU A 522 -31.26 31.35 13.28
C LEU A 522 -31.43 32.85 13.61
N LYS A 523 -31.61 33.21 14.88
CA LYS A 523 -31.79 34.62 15.29
C LYS A 523 -30.51 35.46 15.20
N LEU A 524 -29.33 34.85 15.29
CA LEU A 524 -28.06 35.60 15.30
C LEU A 524 -27.50 35.88 13.90
N TRP A 525 -27.91 35.09 12.90
CA TRP A 525 -27.35 35.15 11.54
C TRP A 525 -27.84 36.35 10.72
N TYR A 526 -29.06 36.83 10.97
CA TYR A 526 -29.68 37.89 10.17
C TYR A 526 -29.20 39.33 10.50
N SER A 527 -28.21 39.52 11.37
CA SER A 527 -27.89 40.84 11.93
C SER A 527 -26.62 41.55 11.43
N LEU A 528 -25.96 41.17 10.31
CA LEU A 528 -24.69 41.83 9.89
C LEU A 528 -24.55 42.15 8.36
N PRO A 529 -23.87 43.26 7.94
CA PRO A 529 -23.89 43.79 6.56
C PRO A 529 -22.61 43.59 5.70
N ASN A 530 -22.73 43.80 4.38
CA ASN A 530 -21.85 43.32 3.28
C ASN A 530 -21.05 44.39 2.48
N GLY A 531 -19.72 44.24 2.27
CA GLY A 531 -19.02 44.71 1.03
C GLY A 531 -17.57 45.28 1.09
N LEU A 532 -16.72 44.99 0.06
CA LEU A 532 -15.41 45.64 -0.29
C LEU A 532 -14.99 45.49 -1.81
N PRO A 533 -14.15 46.39 -2.44
CA PRO A 533 -13.58 46.27 -3.82
C PRO A 533 -11.99 46.34 -4.00
N ALA A 534 -11.44 46.31 -5.26
CA ALA A 534 -10.14 45.73 -5.78
C ALA A 534 -9.00 46.67 -6.41
N ILE A 535 -7.84 46.12 -6.92
CA ILE A 535 -6.55 46.83 -7.35
C ILE A 535 -5.89 46.36 -8.73
N ASP A 536 -4.99 47.18 -9.37
CA ASP A 536 -4.41 47.18 -10.77
C ASP A 536 -2.84 46.96 -10.98
N ASN A 537 -2.34 46.91 -12.26
CA ASN A 537 -1.28 46.06 -12.89
C ASN A 537 0.02 46.72 -13.49
N GLN A 538 0.66 47.78 -12.97
CA GLN A 538 1.73 48.49 -13.73
C GLN A 538 3.21 47.96 -13.70
N LEU A 539 3.58 46.88 -13.01
CA LEU A 539 5.01 46.56 -12.72
C LEU A 539 5.80 45.69 -13.75
N VAL A 540 5.40 45.61 -15.01
CA VAL A 540 5.96 44.62 -15.99
C VAL A 540 7.22 45.06 -16.75
N ARG A 541 7.72 46.30 -16.64
CA ARG A 541 8.79 46.80 -17.54
C ARG A 541 10.07 47.19 -16.80
N ARG A 542 11.10 46.32 -16.75
CA ARG A 542 12.56 46.57 -16.99
C ARG A 542 13.51 45.48 -16.37
N GLN A 543 14.43 44.90 -17.19
CA GLN A 543 15.83 44.39 -16.90
C GLN A 543 16.29 42.93 -17.28
N THR A 544 17.62 42.73 -17.53
CA THR A 544 18.33 41.80 -18.48
C THR A 544 19.69 41.15 -18.02
N THR A 545 19.86 39.79 -18.05
CA THR A 545 21.11 38.92 -17.95
C THR A 545 20.82 37.45 -18.37
N ARG A 546 21.80 36.54 -18.58
CA ARG A 546 21.59 35.12 -19.05
C ARG A 546 20.83 34.23 -18.04
N GLN A 547 21.06 34.40 -16.73
CA GLN A 547 20.18 33.85 -15.68
C GLN A 547 18.80 34.52 -15.69
N GLN A 548 18.71 35.83 -15.97
CA GLN A 548 17.44 36.50 -16.23
C GLN A 548 16.81 36.10 -17.59
N ARG A 549 17.51 35.56 -18.59
CA ARG A 549 16.91 34.99 -19.81
C ARG A 549 16.28 33.63 -19.49
N ALA A 550 16.87 32.86 -18.58
CA ALA A 550 16.25 31.66 -18.01
C ALA A 550 15.07 32.01 -17.08
N ARG A 551 15.19 33.08 -16.28
CA ARG A 551 14.12 33.62 -15.41
C ARG A 551 12.99 34.26 -16.21
N VAL A 552 13.28 34.95 -17.32
CA VAL A 552 12.32 35.49 -18.29
C VAL A 552 11.78 34.37 -19.19
N ARG A 553 12.51 33.29 -19.46
CA ARG A 553 11.99 32.11 -20.17
C ARG A 553 11.08 31.28 -19.26
N ASN A 554 11.41 31.16 -17.97
CA ASN A 554 10.59 30.52 -16.95
C ASN A 554 9.42 31.41 -16.52
N MET A 555 9.57 32.73 -16.46
CA MET A 555 8.47 33.70 -16.32
C MET A 555 7.66 33.85 -17.60
N LYS A 556 8.23 33.67 -18.81
CA LYS A 556 7.45 33.58 -20.06
C LYS A 556 6.75 32.24 -20.14
N PHE A 557 7.30 31.16 -19.60
CA PHE A 557 6.64 29.86 -19.52
C PHE A 557 5.54 29.86 -18.45
N PHE A 558 5.79 30.48 -17.30
CA PHE A 558 4.84 30.67 -16.20
C PHE A 558 3.79 31.73 -16.53
N ALA A 559 4.14 32.85 -17.17
CA ALA A 559 3.18 33.80 -17.74
C ALA A 559 2.49 33.25 -18.98
N PHE A 560 3.11 32.39 -19.79
CA PHE A 560 2.43 31.63 -20.86
C PHE A 560 1.44 30.65 -20.23
N TYR A 561 1.79 29.96 -19.15
CA TYR A 561 0.92 29.05 -18.39
C TYR A 561 -0.22 29.82 -17.71
N CYS A 562 0.05 30.96 -17.08
CA CYS A 562 -0.94 31.87 -16.51
C CYS A 562 -1.76 32.62 -17.58
N THR A 563 -1.23 32.88 -18.78
CA THR A 563 -1.96 33.44 -19.94
C THR A 563 -2.72 32.35 -20.68
N LEU A 564 -2.29 31.08 -20.64
CA LEU A 564 -3.01 29.92 -21.14
C LEU A 564 -4.19 29.66 -20.22
N LEU A 565 -3.98 29.70 -18.90
CA LEU A 565 -5.01 29.65 -17.85
C LEU A 565 -5.92 30.89 -17.90
N LYS A 566 -5.40 32.12 -18.03
CA LYS A 566 -6.23 33.34 -18.25
C LYS A 566 -6.96 33.31 -19.59
N LYS A 567 -6.36 32.87 -20.71
CA LYS A 567 -7.05 32.77 -22.01
C LYS A 567 -8.08 31.65 -22.01
N THR A 568 -7.86 30.52 -21.35
CA THR A 568 -8.88 29.46 -21.21
C THR A 568 -10.00 29.88 -20.25
N PHE A 569 -9.70 30.65 -19.21
CA PHE A 569 -10.69 31.13 -18.24
C PHE A 569 -11.45 32.39 -18.70
N LEU A 570 -10.82 33.31 -19.45
CA LEU A 570 -11.46 34.53 -19.99
C LEU A 570 -12.03 34.36 -21.41
N ARG A 571 -11.58 33.40 -22.25
CA ARG A 571 -12.25 33.11 -23.54
C ARG A 571 -13.52 32.28 -23.43
N LYS A 572 -13.87 31.75 -22.25
CA LYS A 572 -15.14 31.05 -22.03
C LYS A 572 -16.07 31.77 -21.05
N ARG A 573 -15.91 33.09 -20.90
CA ARG A 573 -16.91 33.94 -20.24
C ARG A 573 -18.03 34.39 -21.19
N ILE A 574 -18.06 33.94 -22.45
CA ILE A 574 -19.10 34.34 -23.40
C ILE A 574 -19.74 33.09 -24.02
N GLN A 575 -21.02 32.97 -23.72
CA GLN A 575 -22.06 32.22 -24.44
C GLN A 575 -22.23 30.71 -24.16
N SER A 576 -23.25 30.48 -23.34
CA SER A 576 -24.46 29.71 -23.68
C SER A 576 -24.50 28.20 -23.40
N LYS A 577 -25.68 27.76 -22.92
CA LYS A 577 -26.16 26.38 -22.67
C LYS A 577 -25.46 25.51 -21.62
N GLY A 578 -24.15 25.59 -21.43
CA GLY A 578 -23.43 24.68 -20.51
C GLY A 578 -23.84 24.79 -19.03
N PHE A 579 -24.09 26.01 -18.54
CA PHE A 579 -24.40 26.25 -17.13
C PHE A 579 -25.82 25.80 -16.72
N ARG A 580 -26.77 25.81 -17.66
CA ARG A 580 -28.14 25.30 -17.44
C ARG A 580 -28.18 23.76 -17.51
N LEU A 581 -27.44 23.19 -18.45
CA LEU A 581 -27.27 21.74 -18.57
C LEU A 581 -26.53 21.14 -17.36
N TRP A 582 -25.60 21.89 -16.74
CA TRP A 582 -24.89 21.44 -15.54
C TRP A 582 -25.81 21.24 -14.32
N ASN A 583 -26.85 22.07 -14.18
CA ASN A 583 -27.87 21.94 -13.11
C ASN A 583 -28.93 20.87 -13.44
N GLU A 584 -29.32 20.70 -14.70
CA GLU A 584 -30.32 19.70 -15.11
C GLU A 584 -29.75 18.28 -15.19
N THR A 585 -28.46 18.11 -15.52
CA THR A 585 -27.82 16.79 -15.71
C THR A 585 -27.44 16.11 -14.39
N LEU A 586 -27.28 16.88 -13.31
CA LEU A 586 -26.82 16.31 -12.05
C LEU A 586 -27.93 15.60 -11.28
N ASN A 587 -29.21 15.99 -11.39
CA ASN A 587 -30.30 15.52 -10.53
C ASN A 587 -29.87 15.20 -9.09
N VAL A 588 -28.91 15.98 -8.57
CA VAL A 588 -28.43 15.92 -7.21
C VAL A 588 -29.43 16.79 -6.47
N PRO A 589 -30.23 16.25 -5.54
CA PRO A 589 -30.93 17.10 -4.58
C PRO A 589 -29.84 17.97 -3.97
N ALA A 590 -29.97 19.29 -4.10
CA ALA A 590 -28.99 20.26 -3.62
C ALA A 590 -28.45 19.79 -2.26
N VAL A 591 -27.21 19.30 -2.22
CA VAL A 591 -26.56 18.86 -0.99
C VAL A 591 -26.24 20.13 -0.22
N LYS A 592 -27.22 20.52 0.60
CA LYS A 592 -27.06 21.34 1.78
C LYS A 592 -26.31 20.52 2.82
N ASP A 593 -25.03 20.27 2.58
CA ASP A 593 -24.12 19.82 3.63
C ASP A 593 -23.12 20.95 3.85
N GLU A 594 -23.53 21.88 4.70
CA GLU A 594 -22.80 23.11 5.06
C GLU A 594 -21.42 22.82 5.69
N SER A 595 -21.13 21.57 6.06
CA SER A 595 -19.91 21.17 6.75
C SER A 595 -18.66 21.23 5.85
N LEU A 596 -18.65 20.60 4.68
CA LEU A 596 -17.51 20.60 3.76
C LEU A 596 -17.29 21.96 3.09
N TYR A 597 -18.37 22.62 2.68
CA TYR A 597 -18.31 23.97 2.14
C TYR A 597 -17.83 24.97 3.22
N GLY A 598 -18.34 24.85 4.44
CA GLY A 598 -17.91 25.62 5.60
C GLY A 598 -16.45 25.40 5.96
N ILE A 599 -15.90 24.20 5.81
CA ILE A 599 -14.48 23.90 6.04
C ILE A 599 -13.59 24.61 5.01
N TYR A 600 -13.90 24.48 3.71
CA TYR A 600 -13.12 25.16 2.66
C TYR A 600 -13.21 26.69 2.77
N GLN A 601 -14.39 27.22 3.12
CA GLN A 601 -14.57 28.64 3.42
C GLN A 601 -13.79 29.08 4.66
N SER A 602 -13.81 28.30 5.73
CA SER A 602 -13.09 28.61 6.98
C SER A 602 -11.58 28.61 6.76
N MET A 603 -11.04 27.65 5.99
CA MET A 603 -9.63 27.65 5.62
C MET A 603 -9.25 28.88 4.80
N GLY A 604 -10.05 29.21 3.78
CA GLY A 604 -9.83 30.42 2.99
C GLY A 604 -9.91 31.70 3.83
N ARG A 605 -10.86 31.77 4.77
CA ARG A 605 -11.06 32.91 5.68
C ARG A 605 -9.87 33.08 6.63
N ILE A 606 -9.49 32.04 7.38
CA ILE A 606 -8.39 32.09 8.37
C ILE A 606 -7.06 32.40 7.70
N THR A 607 -6.82 31.84 6.50
CA THR A 607 -5.62 32.18 5.71
C THR A 607 -5.63 33.64 5.30
N SER A 608 -6.78 34.16 4.84
CA SER A 608 -6.91 35.57 4.48
C SER A 608 -6.74 36.49 5.71
N GLU A 609 -7.29 36.10 6.85
CA GLU A 609 -7.14 36.79 8.14
C GLU A 609 -5.68 36.81 8.59
N PHE A 610 -4.96 35.70 8.48
CA PHE A 610 -3.53 35.62 8.82
C PHE A 610 -2.69 36.56 7.96
N LEU A 611 -2.88 36.52 6.64
CA LEU A 611 -2.16 37.38 5.71
C LEU A 611 -2.50 38.86 5.94
N GLN A 612 -3.77 39.19 6.20
CA GLN A 612 -4.15 40.57 6.50
C GLN A 612 -3.59 41.04 7.84
N LYS A 613 -3.63 40.20 8.88
CA LYS A 613 -3.11 40.52 10.22
C LYS A 613 -1.59 40.72 10.17
N GLY A 614 -0.86 39.86 9.46
CA GLY A 614 0.59 40.00 9.30
C GLY A 614 0.99 41.22 8.47
N GLN A 615 0.26 41.52 7.38
CA GLN A 615 0.52 42.71 6.57
C GLN A 615 0.19 44.02 7.30
N ARG A 616 -0.79 44.02 8.21
CA ARG A 616 -1.09 45.19 9.06
C ARG A 616 -0.05 45.37 10.16
N TYR A 617 0.36 44.27 10.80
CA TYR A 617 1.37 44.30 11.85
C TYR A 617 2.73 44.76 11.31
N ASP A 618 3.13 44.26 10.15
CA ASP A 618 4.38 44.66 9.50
C ASP A 618 4.17 44.95 8.02
N PRO A 619 3.88 46.21 7.64
CA PRO A 619 3.70 46.58 6.25
C PRO A 619 4.93 46.36 5.36
N THR A 620 6.11 46.18 5.98
CA THR A 620 7.39 46.01 5.29
C THR A 620 7.74 44.55 4.99
N ILE A 621 7.01 43.58 5.57
CA ILE A 621 7.25 42.15 5.31
C ILE A 621 6.93 41.80 3.85
N SER A 622 7.74 40.93 3.23
CA SER A 622 7.46 40.52 1.86
C SER A 622 6.25 39.57 1.81
N HIS A 623 5.49 39.63 0.70
CA HIS A 623 4.38 38.70 0.48
C HIS A 623 4.85 37.24 0.45
N GLU A 624 6.12 36.99 0.08
CA GLU A 624 6.70 35.66 0.04
C GLU A 624 6.97 35.12 1.45
N GLU A 625 7.57 35.92 2.35
CA GLU A 625 7.79 35.55 3.74
C GLU A 625 6.49 35.36 4.50
N LEU A 626 5.54 36.27 4.29
CA LEU A 626 4.23 36.19 4.90
C LEU A 626 3.43 34.97 4.41
N PHE A 627 3.52 34.64 3.12
CA PHE A 627 2.93 33.41 2.59
C PHE A 627 3.63 32.16 3.13
N LYS A 628 4.97 32.17 3.26
CA LYS A 628 5.73 31.06 3.84
C LYS A 628 5.29 30.79 5.28
N ALA A 629 5.14 31.83 6.09
CA ALA A 629 4.60 31.78 7.45
C ALA A 629 3.14 31.29 7.49
N GLY A 630 2.33 31.63 6.49
CA GLY A 630 0.94 31.21 6.39
C GLY A 630 0.71 29.73 6.06
N ARG A 631 1.70 29.01 5.49
CA ARG A 631 1.55 27.59 5.13
C ARG A 631 1.34 26.69 6.35
N THR A 632 1.97 27.04 7.47
CA THR A 632 1.88 26.29 8.73
C THR A 632 0.57 26.54 9.49
N VAL A 633 -0.14 27.63 9.17
CA VAL A 633 -1.50 27.91 9.66
C VAL A 633 -2.49 26.84 9.18
N TRP A 634 -2.33 26.30 7.96
CA TRP A 634 -3.20 25.23 7.45
C TRP A 634 -3.13 23.94 8.25
N PHE A 635 -1.95 23.62 8.80
CA PHE A 635 -1.78 22.50 9.69
C PHE A 635 -2.43 22.76 11.06
N MET A 636 -2.33 23.98 11.59
CA MET A 636 -3.01 24.35 12.84
C MET A 636 -4.53 24.30 12.71
N ILE A 637 -5.09 24.70 11.56
CA ILE A 637 -6.52 24.55 11.26
C ILE A 637 -6.91 23.06 11.22
N ALA A 638 -6.09 22.21 10.60
CA ALA A 638 -6.35 20.77 10.57
C ALA A 638 -6.32 20.15 11.98
N PHE A 639 -5.44 20.62 12.87
CA PHE A 639 -5.43 20.21 14.27
C PHE A 639 -6.64 20.72 15.06
N GLN A 640 -7.05 21.98 14.86
CA GLN A 640 -8.29 22.50 15.45
C GLN A 640 -9.49 21.63 15.02
N MET A 641 -9.55 21.17 13.77
CA MET A 641 -10.59 20.25 13.30
C MET A 641 -10.53 18.87 13.99
N GLN A 642 -9.35 18.28 14.11
CA GLN A 642 -9.17 16.96 14.72
C GLN A 642 -9.50 16.95 16.21
N LEU A 643 -9.26 18.07 16.89
CA LEU A 643 -9.54 18.26 18.31
C LEU A 643 -10.94 18.85 18.58
N ASN A 644 -11.76 19.00 17.54
CA ASN A 644 -13.09 19.62 17.60
C ASN A 644 -13.10 21.03 18.24
N LEU A 645 -12.05 21.80 17.99
CA LEU A 645 -11.86 23.18 18.43
C LEU A 645 -12.39 24.18 17.38
N PRO A 646 -12.75 25.41 17.78
CA PRO A 646 -13.16 26.45 16.84
C PRO A 646 -12.08 26.74 15.78
N LEU A 647 -12.47 26.85 14.50
CA LEU A 647 -11.58 27.20 13.40
C LEU A 647 -11.38 28.72 13.36
N VAL A 648 -10.41 29.19 14.14
CA VAL A 648 -10.08 30.61 14.29
C VAL A 648 -8.57 30.80 14.26
N LEU A 649 -8.12 31.95 13.73
CA LEU A 649 -6.74 32.38 13.91
C LEU A 649 -6.57 32.92 15.33
N THR A 650 -6.03 32.11 16.25
CA THR A 650 -5.70 32.59 17.60
C THR A 650 -4.43 33.44 17.59
N ASP A 651 -4.19 34.17 18.68
CA ASP A 651 -2.98 34.99 18.81
C ASP A 651 -1.72 34.12 18.83
N SER A 652 -1.77 32.94 19.42
CA SER A 652 -0.65 31.98 19.41
C SER A 652 -0.40 31.38 18.04
N ILE A 653 -1.44 31.06 17.28
CA ILE A 653 -1.26 30.60 15.88
C ILE A 653 -0.62 31.73 15.08
N PHE A 654 -1.08 32.97 15.24
CA PHE A 654 -0.47 34.12 14.57
C PHE A 654 0.99 34.32 14.99
N GLY A 655 1.26 34.45 16.29
CA GLY A 655 2.58 34.72 16.87
C GLY A 655 3.59 33.63 16.54
N TYR A 656 3.25 32.36 16.76
CA TYR A 656 4.15 31.24 16.45
C TYR A 656 4.55 31.20 14.98
N ASN A 657 3.58 31.39 14.07
CA ASN A 657 3.85 31.33 12.63
C ASN A 657 4.63 32.56 12.13
N MET A 658 4.44 33.72 12.76
CA MET A 658 5.16 34.96 12.44
C MET A 658 6.54 35.08 13.12
N LEU A 659 6.90 34.20 14.05
CA LEU A 659 8.29 34.13 14.54
C LEU A 659 9.26 33.82 13.41
N TYR A 660 8.89 32.88 12.54
CA TYR A 660 9.75 32.32 11.51
C TYR A 660 10.36 33.37 10.56
N PRO A 661 9.58 34.31 9.95
CA PRO A 661 10.15 35.40 9.15
C PRO A 661 11.15 36.29 9.88
N TYR A 662 11.02 36.48 11.19
CA TYR A 662 11.86 37.42 11.94
C TYR A 662 13.09 36.74 12.56
N THR A 663 12.96 35.47 12.97
CA THR A 663 14.06 34.71 13.57
C THR A 663 15.05 34.22 12.51
N ASP A 664 14.57 33.70 11.37
CA ASP A 664 15.43 33.14 10.32
C ASP A 664 16.38 34.22 9.76
N ASP A 665 15.89 35.45 9.62
CA ASP A 665 16.67 36.59 9.17
C ASP A 665 17.80 36.98 10.14
N LEU A 666 17.69 36.68 11.43
CA LEU A 666 18.75 36.92 12.41
C LEU A 666 19.71 35.74 12.54
N VAL A 667 19.22 34.52 12.35
CA VAL A 667 20.00 33.29 12.52
C VAL A 667 20.76 32.92 11.26
N ASP A 668 20.12 33.00 10.09
CA ASP A 668 20.64 32.47 8.82
C ASP A 668 21.25 33.52 7.90
N CYS A 669 21.11 34.81 8.20
CA CYS A 669 21.73 35.87 7.39
C CYS A 669 23.25 35.92 7.60
N ASN A 670 24.03 35.76 6.53
CA ASN A 670 25.51 35.75 6.59
C ASN A 670 26.12 37.12 6.90
N ASP A 671 25.39 38.21 6.68
CA ASP A 671 25.85 39.58 6.92
C ASP A 671 25.75 39.99 8.41
N ILE A 672 25.16 39.14 9.26
CA ILE A 672 25.04 39.36 10.70
C ILE A 672 26.23 38.69 11.40
N THR A 673 26.92 39.46 12.24
CA THR A 673 28.13 38.97 12.93
C THR A 673 27.81 37.79 13.85
N ARG A 674 28.79 36.88 13.98
CA ARG A 674 28.66 35.72 14.86
C ARG A 674 28.40 36.09 16.32
N GLU A 675 28.92 37.24 16.75
CA GLU A 675 28.68 37.81 18.07
C GLU A 675 27.22 38.24 18.24
N ALA A 676 26.66 38.98 17.27
CA ALA A 676 25.25 39.36 17.27
C ALA A 676 24.31 38.13 17.25
N LYS A 677 24.64 37.07 16.50
CA LYS A 677 23.84 35.82 16.50
C LYS A 677 23.84 35.11 17.85
N LYS A 678 24.98 35.08 18.54
CA LYS A 678 25.10 34.49 19.88
C LYS A 678 24.35 35.31 20.93
N ASP A 679 24.49 36.63 20.86
CA ASP A 679 23.80 37.55 21.74
C ASP A 679 22.28 37.47 21.52
N PHE A 680 21.83 37.31 20.27
CA PHE A 680 20.40 37.12 19.95
C PHE A 680 19.88 35.80 20.52
N ALA A 681 20.60 34.70 20.31
CA ALA A 681 20.20 33.40 20.83
C ALA A 681 20.06 33.42 22.36
N LYS A 682 21.00 34.08 23.05
CA LYS A 682 20.94 34.25 24.50
C LYS A 682 19.74 35.11 24.91
N VAL A 683 19.57 36.29 24.31
CA VAL A 683 18.49 37.23 24.63
C VAL A 683 17.10 36.63 24.33
N PHE A 684 16.95 35.89 23.23
CA PHE A 684 15.70 35.24 22.88
C PHE A 684 15.41 34.02 23.76
N HIS A 685 16.42 33.22 24.08
CA HIS A 685 16.30 32.12 25.04
C HIS A 685 15.90 32.64 26.44
N ASP A 686 16.54 33.70 26.93
CA ASP A 686 16.21 34.31 28.22
C ASP A 686 14.79 34.91 28.20
N ARG A 687 14.38 35.53 27.08
CA ARG A 687 12.99 35.99 26.88
C ARG A 687 11.98 34.84 26.90
N LEU A 688 12.34 33.69 26.33
CA LEU A 688 11.50 32.50 26.30
C LEU A 688 11.47 31.77 27.64
N LEU A 689 12.45 31.90 28.53
CA LEU A 689 12.44 31.25 29.85
C LEU A 689 11.94 32.17 30.96
N PHE A 690 12.54 33.35 31.10
CA PHE A 690 12.38 34.21 32.26
C PHE A 690 11.39 35.36 32.06
N GLY A 691 10.99 35.64 30.82
CA GLY A 691 9.94 36.62 30.51
C GLY A 691 10.32 38.10 30.68
N GLU A 692 11.47 38.44 31.29
CA GLU A 692 11.89 39.82 31.50
C GLU A 692 12.97 40.29 30.51
N SER A 693 12.62 41.23 29.64
CA SER A 693 13.36 42.49 29.55
C SER A 693 12.39 43.63 29.21
N THR A 694 12.46 44.68 30.02
CA THR A 694 11.74 45.97 30.04
C THR A 694 11.13 46.48 28.72
N TYR A 695 10.06 45.86 28.23
CA TYR A 695 9.33 46.33 27.05
C TYR A 695 7.83 46.11 27.24
N ASP A 696 7.04 47.18 27.11
CA ASP A 696 5.57 47.16 27.14
C ASP A 696 4.99 47.35 25.71
N PRO A 697 4.47 46.30 25.08
CA PRO A 697 3.92 46.33 23.72
C PRO A 697 2.57 47.04 23.54
N THR A 698 1.91 47.49 24.61
CA THR A 698 0.57 48.08 24.48
C THR A 698 0.54 49.39 23.66
N SER A 699 1.69 50.00 23.39
CA SER A 699 1.83 51.17 22.54
C SER A 699 1.71 50.93 21.02
N HIS A 700 1.95 49.72 20.51
CA HIS A 700 2.01 49.49 19.06
C HIS A 700 0.66 49.29 18.36
N PHE A 701 -0.42 48.98 19.09
CA PHE A 701 -1.76 48.84 18.49
C PHE A 701 -2.56 50.15 18.41
N ASP A 702 -2.16 51.19 19.16
CA ASP A 702 -2.79 52.53 19.16
C ASP A 702 -2.11 53.53 18.21
N GLY A 703 -1.22 53.07 17.32
CA GLY A 703 -0.57 53.91 16.31
C GLY A 703 0.52 54.85 16.86
N LYS A 704 0.99 54.64 18.09
CA LYS A 704 2.21 55.31 18.60
C LYS A 704 3.41 54.39 18.38
N GLN A 705 4.43 54.87 17.66
CA GLN A 705 5.72 54.18 17.61
C GLN A 705 6.27 54.12 19.04
N SER A 706 6.45 52.92 19.60
CA SER A 706 7.32 52.78 20.76
C SER A 706 8.75 53.01 20.32
N ASP A 707 9.45 53.81 21.10
CA ASP A 707 10.83 54.18 20.91
C ASP A 707 11.71 52.92 21.05
N SER A 708 12.54 52.63 20.03
CA SER A 708 13.46 51.47 20.01
C SER A 708 14.57 51.54 21.08
N THR A 709 14.51 52.54 21.97
CA THR A 709 15.48 52.88 23.02
C THR A 709 15.23 52.21 24.38
N GLN A 710 14.17 51.40 24.54
CA GLN A 710 13.82 50.79 25.85
C GLN A 710 14.36 49.37 26.11
N LEU A 711 14.84 48.64 25.08
CA LEU A 711 15.44 47.33 25.27
C LEU A 711 16.95 47.47 25.51
N ASN A 712 17.43 47.06 26.69
CA ASN A 712 18.85 47.02 27.04
C ASN A 712 19.53 45.83 26.32
N LEU A 713 19.73 45.96 25.00
CA LEU A 713 20.36 44.94 24.16
C LEU A 713 21.89 45.08 24.14
N PRO A 714 22.64 43.97 24.03
CA PRO A 714 24.09 44.00 23.76
C PRO A 714 24.43 44.87 22.54
N THR A 715 25.59 45.54 22.57
CA THR A 715 26.04 46.47 21.50
C THR A 715 26.01 45.83 20.11
N SER A 716 26.30 44.52 20.03
CA SER A 716 26.27 43.73 18.79
C SER A 716 24.87 43.64 18.15
N LEU A 717 23.81 43.75 18.95
CA LEU A 717 22.41 43.64 18.52
C LEU A 717 21.70 44.97 18.29
N GLN A 718 22.32 46.08 18.71
CA GLN A 718 21.77 47.42 18.55
C GLN A 718 21.36 47.73 17.08
N PRO A 719 22.13 47.33 16.04
CA PRO A 719 21.73 47.51 14.64
C PRO A 719 20.47 46.71 14.22
N HIS A 720 20.08 45.71 15.02
CA HIS A 720 18.97 44.80 14.75
C HIS A 720 17.83 44.92 15.77
N ALA A 721 17.86 45.92 16.65
CA ALA A 721 16.92 46.11 17.75
C ALA A 721 15.45 46.02 17.30
N ASN A 722 15.10 46.65 16.17
CA ASN A 722 13.74 46.62 15.61
C ASN A 722 13.23 45.21 15.27
N ARG A 723 14.12 44.29 14.87
CA ARG A 723 13.75 42.90 14.59
C ARG A 723 13.56 42.11 15.87
N VAL A 724 14.43 42.34 16.86
CA VAL A 724 14.33 41.71 18.19
C VAL A 724 13.02 42.11 18.88
N VAL A 725 12.61 43.39 18.76
CA VAL A 725 11.30 43.89 19.22
C VAL A 725 10.15 43.09 18.60
N LYS A 726 10.14 42.93 17.27
CA LYS A 726 9.08 42.18 16.57
C LYS A 726 9.00 40.71 17.00
N ILE A 727 10.16 40.09 17.25
CA ILE A 727 10.22 38.71 17.76
C ILE A 727 9.61 38.63 19.16
N PHE A 728 9.89 39.60 20.02
CA PHE A 728 9.37 39.65 21.38
C PHE A 728 7.86 39.91 21.41
N ASP A 729 7.36 40.72 20.48
CA ASP A 729 5.92 40.89 20.25
C ASP A 729 5.26 39.57 19.86
N MET A 730 5.87 38.77 18.97
CA MET A 730 5.32 37.47 18.58
C MET A 730 5.28 36.49 19.76
N VAL A 731 6.27 36.53 20.65
CA VAL A 731 6.22 35.75 21.91
C VAL A 731 5.08 36.24 22.80
N LYS A 732 4.80 37.55 22.85
CA LYS A 732 3.66 38.07 23.62
C LYS A 732 2.31 37.66 23.02
N PHE A 733 2.19 37.60 21.70
CA PHE A 733 1.01 37.02 21.04
C PHE A 733 0.76 35.57 21.48
N ILE A 734 1.82 34.78 21.69
CA ILE A 734 1.69 33.42 22.24
C ILE A 734 1.25 33.47 23.71
N GLU A 735 1.79 34.41 24.50
CA GLU A 735 1.43 34.61 25.91
C GLU A 735 -0.01 35.06 26.14
N ASN A 736 -0.67 35.65 25.12
CA ASN A 736 -2.08 36.02 25.19
C ASN A 736 -3.00 34.80 25.34
N ASP A 737 -2.69 33.67 24.68
CA ASP A 737 -3.47 32.43 24.86
C ASP A 737 -2.83 31.50 25.90
N TRP A 738 -1.50 31.54 26.08
CA TRP A 738 -0.75 30.64 26.98
C TRP A 738 0.05 31.44 28.00
N LYS A 739 -0.56 31.81 29.14
CA LYS A 739 0.16 32.61 30.14
C LYS A 739 1.41 31.89 30.65
N ARG A 740 2.51 32.64 30.74
CA ARG A 740 3.79 32.17 31.25
C ARG A 740 3.69 31.79 32.73
N GLY A 741 4.22 30.62 33.09
CA GLY A 741 4.18 30.05 34.45
C GLY A 741 2.99 29.09 34.68
N GLY A 742 3.05 28.29 35.74
CA GLY A 742 1.99 27.31 36.07
C GLY A 742 1.96 26.14 35.07
N GLU A 743 0.76 25.77 34.59
CA GLU A 743 0.52 24.57 33.76
C GLU A 743 1.18 24.62 32.36
N TYR A 744 1.61 25.80 31.88
CA TYR A 744 2.12 26.00 30.51
C TYR A 744 3.63 26.26 30.43
N GLU A 745 4.37 26.09 31.53
CA GLU A 745 5.83 26.24 31.57
C GLU A 745 6.53 25.37 30.51
N GLY A 746 6.01 24.16 30.27
CA GLY A 746 6.52 23.22 29.26
C GLY A 746 6.44 23.71 27.80
N VAL A 747 5.52 24.60 27.46
CA VAL A 747 5.41 25.18 26.10
C VAL A 747 6.63 26.05 25.81
N TYR A 748 6.99 26.90 26.76
CA TYR A 748 8.10 27.82 26.64
C TYR A 748 9.46 27.11 26.72
N MET A 749 9.58 26.08 27.56
CA MET A 749 10.75 25.19 27.58
C MET A 749 10.95 24.47 26.24
N SER A 750 9.86 24.03 25.60
CA SER A 750 9.92 23.38 24.29
C SER A 750 10.38 24.35 23.19
N LEU A 751 9.84 25.58 23.17
CA LEU A 751 10.27 26.62 22.23
C LEU A 751 11.75 26.99 22.42
N ALA A 752 12.20 27.13 23.66
CA ALA A 752 13.60 27.38 23.98
C ALA A 752 14.52 26.25 23.50
N THR A 753 14.11 24.98 23.70
CA THR A 753 14.87 23.80 23.27
C THR A 753 14.98 23.70 21.75
N ILE A 754 13.88 23.99 21.03
CA ILE A 754 13.87 24.02 19.56
C ILE A 754 14.84 25.09 19.05
N HIS A 755 14.79 26.29 19.63
CA HIS A 755 15.66 27.39 19.24
C HIS A 755 17.13 27.08 19.55
N GLU A 756 17.45 26.52 20.71
CA GLU A 756 18.82 26.12 21.07
C GLU A 756 19.40 25.09 20.09
N SER A 757 18.57 24.14 19.66
CA SER A 757 18.95 23.11 18.68
C SER A 757 19.25 23.71 17.30
N GLN A 758 18.43 24.66 16.84
CA GLN A 758 18.67 25.39 15.58
C GLN A 758 19.98 26.17 15.64
N MET A 759 20.22 26.89 16.74
CA MET A 759 21.45 27.69 16.92
C MET A 759 22.73 26.85 16.98
N LYS A 760 22.69 25.66 17.61
CA LYS A 760 23.81 24.71 17.62
C LYS A 760 24.21 24.27 16.21
N SER A 761 23.22 24.01 15.35
CA SER A 761 23.43 23.64 13.94
C SER A 761 24.08 24.78 13.15
N THR A 762 23.55 26.00 13.26
CA THR A 762 24.05 27.17 12.51
C THR A 762 25.47 27.58 12.95
N LEU A 763 25.78 27.53 14.25
CA LEU A 763 27.12 27.84 14.77
C LEU A 763 28.17 26.75 14.49
N GLN A 764 27.75 25.49 14.31
CA GLN A 764 28.63 24.40 13.85
C GLN A 764 29.00 24.55 12.38
N HIS A 765 28.06 24.92 11.50
CA HIS A 765 28.34 25.14 10.08
C HIS A 765 29.28 26.34 9.83
N ALA A 766 29.21 27.40 10.63
CA ALA A 766 30.16 28.51 10.55
C ALA A 766 31.61 28.10 10.93
N ARG A 767 31.81 27.12 11.84
CA ARG A 767 33.17 26.62 12.18
C ARG A 767 33.84 25.86 11.03
N THR A 768 33.06 25.26 10.15
CA THR A 768 33.58 24.57 8.98
C THR A 768 34.00 25.53 7.88
N GLU A 769 33.43 26.74 7.78
CA GLU A 769 33.83 27.72 6.76
C GLU A 769 35.07 28.53 7.16
N ASP A 770 35.22 28.91 8.44
CA ASP A 770 36.44 29.60 8.94
C ASP A 770 37.70 28.71 8.88
N ASN A 771 37.55 27.37 8.82
CA ASN A 771 38.67 26.44 8.65
C ASN A 771 39.08 26.24 7.17
N TYR A 772 38.33 26.83 6.24
CA TYR A 772 38.57 26.76 4.80
C TYR A 772 38.91 28.12 4.16
N ALA A 773 38.96 29.20 4.93
CA ALA A 773 39.50 30.52 4.56
C ALA A 773 40.85 30.75 5.25
#